data_AF-F8B2Y3-F1
#
_entry.id   AF-F8B2Y3-F1
#
_cell.length_a   1.000
_cell.length_b   1.000
_cell.length_c   1.000
_cell.angle_alpha   90.00
_cell.angle_beta   90.00
_cell.angle_gamma   90.00
#
_symmetry.space_group_name_H-M   'P 1'
#
loop_
_entity.id
_entity.type
_entity.pdbx_description
1 polymer ?
#
loop_
_entity_poly.entity_id
_entity_poly.type
_entity_poly.pdbx_seq_one_letter_code
_entity_poly.pdbx_strand_id
1 'polypeptide(L)'
;MGRDSTAGGHTPTPGDVSPRAGDRPDQPASRGEPTVSPREWIPLRSRRRPASPVSPANPVSPVNPVDSADPVEYGPSVPVAVPPAASAPASATPAPVTAPPVLAASHGVHATRQEQQEQQECGECQERADTCACPEQSRAWRRGVTRRWMVAGATTAGLGALAGTARLLFGTERIYDHGDTADMGALALFGAPGSFGDLDSFHDDAEGARIVTVDVPGWGFGPGQAAYMSTVTSDGTVFTATTPFSDNQAQPTGTGMEIAVFEPGPMRFTRLVVPSTTGRTHLPRADAGFRGVGGADVADVIVTGSGPDERVMFVSAVSYFGWDTAVYGELPALGQIRRPAPGQPWSYDPTRSWTTDQLAATALPGVAASAFPHEGRGEQRWSRGPAAIARLPASGHLVIAQYFGSSTLGTDQGALLVVDTAGRVRASWQYPEVQVFGVPVVVNPREVVTDPTSTAGDERFVLISDCRTADHQVVSFPIQEFSYSAGGAGQGSGTITPCSAAVRAAVDGSRMETACFDDNGTLYVARTRPDGLRAATLAVYPKIDGDRGLVTRAPATDGWPWRGWGVANPPEYFVAGTDSGGLVRSIVFDPASGAVVLAGLDGTLRAVRPSGRGRRMTFTVGQPIDIGLGRLRGPSNRYVGLRRGAVDARRRVMWLPVNQLVLDAIAWPYPPFKLDQWLMRVRTSRRGARTAPGRPRPRRRRRPECAGRLLRRRSGIPVHPRPGCP
;
A
#
# COMPACT_ATOMS: atom_id res chain seq x y z
N MET A 1 -10.33 -65.27 -17.19
CA MET A 1 -11.68 -65.77 -17.55
C MET A 1 -12.63 -64.60 -17.32
N GLY A 2 -13.45 -64.05 -18.22
CA GLY A 2 -13.76 -64.20 -19.64
C GLY A 2 -14.79 -63.09 -19.97
N ARG A 3 -14.54 -62.27 -20.99
CA ARG A 3 -15.34 -62.04 -22.21
C ARG A 3 -16.76 -61.44 -22.09
N ASP A 4 -16.93 -60.26 -22.71
CA ASP A 4 -17.96 -59.78 -23.67
C ASP A 4 -19.36 -60.45 -23.65
N SER A 5 -20.52 -59.77 -23.75
CA SER A 5 -20.96 -58.73 -24.72
C SER A 5 -22.25 -58.01 -24.20
N THR A 6 -23.09 -57.20 -24.90
CA THR A 6 -23.23 -56.78 -26.33
C THR A 6 -24.05 -55.47 -26.48
N ALA A 7 -23.66 -54.62 -27.44
CA ALA A 7 -24.44 -53.89 -28.48
C ALA A 7 -25.78 -53.15 -28.22
N GLY A 8 -25.87 -51.94 -28.82
CA GLY A 8 -27.09 -51.19 -29.12
C GLY A 8 -26.76 -49.78 -29.64
N GLY A 9 -27.11 -49.43 -30.88
CA GLY A 9 -26.74 -48.14 -31.47
C GLY A 9 -27.75 -47.63 -32.49
N HIS A 10 -27.66 -46.33 -32.82
CA HIS A 10 -28.28 -45.72 -34.00
C HIS A 10 -27.57 -44.42 -34.39
N THR A 11 -27.16 -44.32 -35.65
CA THR A 11 -26.82 -43.08 -36.36
C THR A 11 -28.04 -42.56 -37.14
N PRO A 12 -28.04 -41.27 -37.50
CA PRO A 12 -28.23 -40.94 -38.92
C PRO A 12 -27.33 -39.80 -39.44
N THR A 13 -27.09 -39.82 -40.75
CA THR A 13 -26.50 -38.75 -41.57
C THR A 13 -27.33 -38.64 -42.89
N PRO A 14 -26.99 -37.78 -43.87
CA PRO A 14 -27.54 -36.43 -44.03
C PRO A 14 -28.41 -36.28 -45.31
N GLY A 15 -28.94 -35.08 -45.58
CA GLY A 15 -29.64 -34.79 -46.83
C GLY A 15 -29.71 -33.30 -47.18
N ASP A 16 -29.19 -32.93 -48.36
CA ASP A 16 -29.19 -31.59 -48.94
C ASP A 16 -30.54 -31.19 -49.58
N VAL A 17 -30.91 -29.90 -49.49
CA VAL A 17 -31.57 -29.16 -50.59
C VAL A 17 -31.12 -27.69 -50.57
N SER A 18 -30.69 -27.19 -51.73
CA SER A 18 -30.45 -25.76 -52.08
C SER A 18 -31.23 -25.43 -53.36
N PRO A 19 -31.21 -24.19 -53.91
CA PRO A 19 -31.36 -22.87 -53.29
C PRO A 19 -32.45 -22.03 -54.04
N ARG A 20 -32.61 -20.74 -53.72
CA ARG A 20 -33.16 -19.76 -54.68
C ARG A 20 -32.47 -18.40 -54.56
N ALA A 21 -32.19 -17.80 -55.72
CA ALA A 21 -31.57 -16.48 -55.86
C ALA A 21 -32.61 -15.41 -56.27
N GLY A 22 -32.26 -14.13 -56.13
CA GLY A 22 -33.08 -13.00 -56.62
C GLY A 22 -32.59 -11.62 -56.15
N ASP A 23 -31.91 -10.93 -57.07
CA ASP A 23 -31.94 -9.47 -57.30
C ASP A 23 -31.25 -8.45 -56.35
N ARG A 24 -30.12 -7.94 -56.87
CA ARG A 24 -29.61 -6.54 -56.80
C ARG A 24 -30.23 -5.72 -57.97
N PRO A 25 -29.90 -4.43 -58.21
CA PRO A 25 -29.15 -3.42 -57.43
C PRO A 25 -29.94 -2.09 -57.25
N ASP A 26 -29.34 -1.06 -56.63
CA ASP A 26 -29.14 0.24 -57.32
C ASP A 26 -28.21 1.23 -56.58
N GLN A 27 -27.41 1.93 -57.37
CA GLN A 27 -26.61 3.14 -57.10
C GLN A 27 -26.69 3.97 -58.40
N PRO A 28 -26.69 5.32 -58.41
CA PRO A 28 -25.42 6.06 -58.18
C PRO A 28 -25.55 7.55 -57.74
N ALA A 29 -24.40 8.26 -57.82
CA ALA A 29 -24.24 9.71 -58.12
C ALA A 29 -24.08 10.77 -56.99
N SER A 30 -22.83 10.88 -56.51
CA SER A 30 -21.91 12.04 -56.67
C SER A 30 -22.28 13.53 -56.38
N ARG A 31 -21.22 14.24 -55.91
CA ARG A 31 -20.93 15.70 -55.89
C ARG A 31 -21.32 16.51 -54.64
N GLY A 32 -20.33 17.26 -54.11
CA GLY A 32 -20.53 18.32 -53.11
C GLY A 32 -19.30 18.66 -52.27
N GLU A 33 -18.23 19.22 -52.86
CA GLU A 33 -17.31 20.07 -52.07
C GLU A 33 -18.01 21.40 -51.71
N PRO A 34 -17.52 22.13 -50.70
CA PRO A 34 -16.69 23.27 -51.09
C PRO A 34 -15.40 23.44 -50.26
N THR A 35 -14.37 23.91 -50.95
CA THR A 35 -13.11 24.44 -50.42
C THR A 35 -13.28 25.81 -49.77
N VAL A 36 -12.54 26.07 -48.69
CA VAL A 36 -12.23 27.44 -48.21
C VAL A 36 -10.75 27.52 -47.88
N SER A 37 -10.06 28.49 -48.49
CA SER A 37 -8.60 28.66 -48.38
C SER A 37 -8.14 29.29 -47.06
N PRO A 38 -6.91 29.00 -46.61
CA PRO A 38 -6.26 29.77 -45.55
C PRO A 38 -5.69 31.10 -46.10
N ARG A 39 -5.72 32.15 -45.26
CA ARG A 39 -4.85 33.32 -45.41
C ARG A 39 -4.19 33.65 -44.07
N GLU A 40 -2.95 34.10 -44.17
CA GLU A 40 -2.07 34.47 -43.05
C GLU A 40 -2.60 35.71 -42.30
N TRP A 41 -2.01 36.08 -41.16
CA TRP A 41 -1.19 37.32 -41.02
C TRP A 41 -0.73 37.59 -39.57
N ILE A 42 0.59 37.72 -39.39
CA ILE A 42 1.40 38.32 -38.27
C ILE A 42 1.26 37.82 -36.81
N PRO A 43 2.35 37.88 -36.02
CA PRO A 43 2.61 39.10 -35.22
C PRO A 43 4.03 39.68 -35.35
N LEU A 44 4.15 41.02 -35.26
CA LEU A 44 5.41 41.77 -35.33
C LEU A 44 5.64 42.60 -34.04
N ARG A 45 6.85 42.46 -33.48
CA ARG A 45 7.64 43.45 -32.69
C ARG A 45 7.03 44.11 -31.44
N SER A 46 7.72 43.87 -30.31
CA SER A 46 8.57 44.91 -29.65
C SER A 46 9.61 44.20 -28.76
N ARG A 47 10.92 44.29 -29.05
CA ARG A 47 11.88 45.35 -28.68
C ARG A 47 11.95 45.71 -27.19
N ARG A 48 12.92 45.11 -26.47
CA ARG A 48 13.98 45.84 -25.73
C ARG A 48 15.22 44.94 -25.53
N ARG A 49 16.40 45.57 -25.63
CA ARG A 49 17.78 45.12 -25.39
C ARG A 49 18.44 46.25 -24.55
N PRO A 50 19.68 46.14 -24.03
CA PRO A 50 20.50 44.95 -23.76
C PRO A 50 21.13 44.95 -22.35
N ALA A 51 21.84 43.87 -21.99
CA ALA A 51 23.09 43.95 -21.23
C ALA A 51 24.00 42.76 -21.60
N SER A 52 25.27 43.06 -21.85
CA SER A 52 26.40 42.14 -22.11
C SER A 52 27.69 42.97 -21.85
N PRO A 53 28.92 42.42 -21.91
CA PRO A 53 29.35 41.02 -21.99
C PRO A 53 30.43 40.64 -20.94
N VAL A 54 30.80 39.36 -20.84
CA VAL A 54 32.21 38.96 -20.67
C VAL A 54 32.48 37.67 -21.45
N SER A 55 33.43 37.73 -22.38
CA SER A 55 34.15 36.58 -22.95
C SER A 55 35.46 37.13 -23.54
N PRO A 56 36.61 36.50 -23.27
CA PRO A 56 37.35 35.80 -24.33
C PRO A 56 38.07 34.53 -23.80
N ALA A 57 38.74 33.69 -24.57
CA ALA A 57 38.67 33.29 -25.99
C ALA A 57 39.59 32.05 -26.16
N ASN A 58 39.35 31.21 -27.17
CA ASN A 58 40.38 30.87 -28.18
C ASN A 58 39.82 29.97 -29.30
N PRO A 59 40.47 29.92 -30.49
CA PRO A 59 39.84 29.44 -31.72
C PRO A 59 40.59 28.26 -32.40
N VAL A 60 40.16 27.99 -33.66
CA VAL A 60 40.82 27.25 -34.76
C VAL A 60 40.16 25.90 -35.12
N SER A 61 39.78 25.81 -36.39
CA SER A 61 39.16 24.68 -37.11
C SER A 61 40.14 24.17 -38.21
N PRO A 62 39.71 23.53 -39.32
CA PRO A 62 39.11 22.20 -39.51
C PRO A 62 39.85 21.32 -40.56
N VAL A 63 39.63 20.00 -40.59
CA VAL A 63 39.83 19.16 -41.82
C VAL A 63 38.80 18.01 -41.89
N ASN A 64 38.31 17.74 -43.11
CA ASN A 64 37.48 16.62 -43.60
C ASN A 64 38.18 16.06 -44.88
N PRO A 65 37.69 15.04 -45.61
CA PRO A 65 37.07 13.74 -45.27
C PRO A 65 37.71 12.55 -46.06
N VAL A 66 37.32 11.27 -45.86
CA VAL A 66 37.43 10.18 -46.87
C VAL A 66 36.31 9.12 -46.70
N ASP A 67 35.85 8.53 -47.81
CA ASP A 67 34.74 7.57 -47.96
C ASP A 67 35.05 6.05 -47.81
N SER A 68 33.96 5.29 -47.62
CA SER A 68 33.63 3.95 -48.21
C SER A 68 34.48 2.70 -47.97
N ALA A 69 33.83 1.60 -47.50
CA ALA A 69 33.65 0.34 -48.24
C ALA A 69 32.84 -0.73 -47.45
N ASP A 70 31.85 -1.37 -48.10
CA ASP A 70 31.16 -2.60 -47.63
C ASP A 70 31.84 -3.88 -48.22
N PRO A 71 31.20 -5.07 -48.33
CA PRO A 71 31.25 -6.15 -47.33
C PRO A 71 31.72 -7.51 -47.90
N VAL A 72 31.95 -8.54 -47.05
CA VAL A 72 32.16 -9.94 -47.53
C VAL A 72 31.55 -10.99 -46.58
N GLU A 73 30.83 -11.95 -47.16
CA GLU A 73 30.29 -13.17 -46.52
C GLU A 73 31.30 -14.34 -46.51
N TYR A 74 31.16 -15.29 -45.57
CA TYR A 74 30.91 -16.75 -45.78
C TYR A 74 31.24 -17.56 -44.50
N GLY A 75 30.39 -18.54 -44.16
CA GLY A 75 30.65 -19.55 -43.12
C GLY A 75 31.30 -20.82 -43.71
N PRO A 76 30.96 -22.06 -43.26
CA PRO A 76 30.37 -22.49 -41.98
C PRO A 76 31.16 -23.68 -41.35
N SER A 77 30.68 -24.28 -40.25
CA SER A 77 31.11 -25.63 -39.80
C SER A 77 30.02 -26.35 -39.00
N VAL A 78 30.01 -27.69 -39.10
CA VAL A 78 28.87 -28.61 -38.91
C VAL A 78 29.11 -29.55 -37.69
N PRO A 79 28.08 -30.16 -37.05
CA PRO A 79 28.19 -30.68 -35.68
C PRO A 79 28.57 -32.17 -35.58
N VAL A 80 28.81 -32.65 -34.35
CA VAL A 80 29.08 -34.06 -34.02
C VAL A 80 28.03 -34.59 -33.04
N ALA A 81 27.66 -35.87 -33.22
CA ALA A 81 26.48 -36.50 -32.63
C ALA A 81 26.71 -37.29 -31.33
N VAL A 82 25.60 -37.61 -30.66
CA VAL A 82 25.47 -38.45 -29.46
C VAL A 82 25.26 -39.93 -29.84
N PRO A 83 25.80 -40.88 -29.06
CA PRO A 83 25.21 -42.22 -28.91
C PRO A 83 24.82 -42.55 -27.44
N PRO A 84 23.98 -43.59 -27.18
CA PRO A 84 23.15 -43.63 -25.97
C PRO A 84 23.32 -44.85 -25.03
N ALA A 85 22.70 -44.70 -23.85
CA ALA A 85 21.98 -45.73 -23.05
C ALA A 85 22.69 -46.68 -22.05
N ALA A 86 22.11 -46.67 -20.84
CA ALA A 86 21.66 -47.82 -20.03
C ALA A 86 22.41 -48.27 -18.75
N SER A 87 21.57 -48.62 -17.76
CA SER A 87 21.77 -49.56 -16.64
C SER A 87 22.20 -49.05 -15.25
N ALA A 88 21.33 -49.32 -14.26
CA ALA A 88 21.58 -49.38 -12.81
C ALA A 88 22.02 -50.83 -12.42
N PRO A 89 22.22 -51.25 -11.13
CA PRO A 89 21.92 -50.57 -9.85
C PRO A 89 22.93 -50.80 -8.68
N ALA A 90 22.50 -50.42 -7.46
CA ALA A 90 22.82 -51.02 -6.14
C ALA A 90 23.84 -50.36 -5.17
N SER A 91 23.28 -49.84 -4.07
CA SER A 91 23.70 -49.96 -2.65
C SER A 91 25.16 -49.77 -2.19
N ALA A 92 25.39 -48.76 -1.32
CA ALA A 92 26.06 -48.91 -0.01
C ALA A 92 25.89 -47.65 0.88
N THR A 93 25.73 -47.83 2.19
CA THR A 93 25.76 -46.77 3.23
C THR A 93 27.10 -46.86 4.02
N PRO A 94 27.43 -45.96 4.98
CA PRO A 94 28.58 -45.07 4.82
C PRO A 94 29.79 -45.41 5.73
N ALA A 95 30.93 -44.78 5.46
CA ALA A 95 32.08 -44.70 6.36
C ALA A 95 32.54 -43.23 6.53
N PRO A 96 33.07 -42.83 7.70
CA PRO A 96 33.26 -41.42 8.04
C PRO A 96 34.58 -40.87 7.52
N VAL A 97 34.58 -39.60 7.08
CA VAL A 97 35.81 -38.86 6.77
C VAL A 97 35.84 -37.54 7.55
N THR A 98 36.86 -37.48 8.39
CA THR A 98 37.39 -36.31 9.10
C THR A 98 37.37 -35.00 8.33
N ALA A 99 36.97 -33.91 8.99
CA ALA A 99 37.08 -32.55 8.48
C ALA A 99 38.53 -32.03 8.45
N PRO A 100 39.01 -31.45 7.33
CA PRO A 100 40.17 -30.56 7.28
C PRO A 100 39.75 -29.08 7.49
N PRO A 101 40.68 -28.13 7.68
CA PRO A 101 40.41 -26.88 8.41
C PRO A 101 39.68 -25.80 7.59
N VAL A 102 38.97 -24.94 8.32
CA VAL A 102 38.31 -23.74 7.80
C VAL A 102 39.34 -22.73 7.32
N LEU A 103 39.47 -22.58 6.01
CA LEU A 103 40.07 -21.39 5.38
C LEU A 103 39.03 -20.27 5.40
N ALA A 104 39.38 -19.15 6.04
CA ALA A 104 38.53 -17.96 6.08
C ALA A 104 38.50 -17.28 4.70
N ALA A 105 37.44 -17.53 3.94
CA ALA A 105 37.11 -16.74 2.76
C ALA A 105 36.35 -15.47 3.20
N SER A 106 36.99 -14.31 3.04
CA SER A 106 36.37 -13.01 3.25
C SER A 106 35.33 -12.74 2.15
N HIS A 107 34.05 -13.01 2.43
CA HIS A 107 32.97 -12.62 1.54
C HIS A 107 32.64 -11.14 1.73
N GLY A 108 33.13 -10.31 0.81
CA GLY A 108 32.68 -8.94 0.68
C GLY A 108 31.24 -8.91 0.15
N VAL A 109 30.29 -8.59 1.03
CA VAL A 109 28.99 -8.08 0.59
C VAL A 109 29.23 -6.65 0.10
N HIS A 110 28.92 -6.38 -1.17
CA HIS A 110 28.90 -5.01 -1.68
C HIS A 110 27.72 -4.26 -1.07
N ALA A 111 27.95 -3.66 0.10
CA ALA A 111 27.14 -2.55 0.60
C ALA A 111 27.09 -1.47 -0.49
N THR A 112 25.92 -1.23 -1.07
CA THR A 112 25.77 -0.19 -2.09
C THR A 112 25.73 1.17 -1.40
N ARG A 113 26.30 2.19 -2.06
CA ARG A 113 26.38 3.58 -1.56
C ARG A 113 25.00 4.18 -1.21
N GLN A 114 23.94 3.57 -1.75
CA GLN A 114 22.53 3.71 -1.44
C GLN A 114 22.19 3.67 0.06
N GLU A 115 22.94 2.90 0.87
CA GLU A 115 22.65 2.66 2.29
C GLU A 115 22.93 3.86 3.21
N GLN A 116 23.78 4.81 2.80
CA GLN A 116 24.25 5.90 3.68
C GLN A 116 23.39 7.17 3.64
N GLN A 117 22.55 7.36 2.61
CA GLN A 117 21.91 8.67 2.36
C GLN A 117 20.45 8.77 2.81
N GLU A 118 19.74 7.66 3.02
CA GLU A 118 18.39 7.69 3.67
C GLU A 118 18.48 8.16 5.13
N GLN A 119 19.61 7.90 5.81
CA GLN A 119 19.93 8.49 7.11
C GLN A 119 20.25 10.00 7.01
N GLN A 120 20.74 10.46 5.86
CA GLN A 120 21.14 11.85 5.64
C GLN A 120 19.94 12.76 5.32
N GLU A 121 18.93 12.26 4.59
CA GLU A 121 17.64 12.98 4.41
C GLU A 121 16.91 13.17 5.75
N CYS A 122 17.03 12.22 6.68
CA CYS A 122 16.53 12.37 8.05
C CYS A 122 17.31 13.44 8.85
N GLY A 123 18.62 13.60 8.59
CA GLY A 123 19.47 14.62 9.21
C GLY A 123 19.25 16.03 8.65
N GLU A 124 19.14 16.20 7.33
CA GLU A 124 18.92 17.51 6.68
C GLU A 124 17.55 18.13 6.99
N CYS A 125 16.59 17.33 7.46
CA CYS A 125 15.32 17.83 8.01
C CYS A 125 15.52 18.74 9.23
N GLN A 126 16.63 18.62 9.97
CA GLN A 126 16.89 19.38 11.19
C GLN A 126 17.44 20.80 10.90
N GLU A 127 18.45 20.93 10.04
CA GLU A 127 19.19 22.20 9.83
C GLU A 127 18.33 23.34 9.23
N ARG A 128 17.16 23.03 8.67
CA ARG A 128 16.23 24.04 8.12
C ARG A 128 15.09 24.45 9.05
N ALA A 129 14.96 23.84 10.23
CA ALA A 129 13.96 24.21 11.23
C ALA A 129 14.42 25.35 12.16
N ASP A 130 15.73 25.49 12.39
CA ASP A 130 16.30 26.36 13.44
C ASP A 130 16.39 27.86 13.10
N THR A 131 15.69 28.34 12.05
CA THR A 131 15.66 29.77 11.68
C THR A 131 14.32 30.47 11.97
N CYS A 132 13.88 30.40 13.23
CA CYS A 132 12.84 31.27 13.79
C CYS A 132 13.29 31.82 15.16
N ALA A 133 13.85 33.03 15.17
CA ALA A 133 14.33 33.68 16.38
C ALA A 133 13.23 34.47 17.11
N CYS A 134 13.11 34.29 18.43
CA CYS A 134 12.65 35.30 19.39
C CYS A 134 13.15 34.98 20.81
N PRO A 135 13.22 35.96 21.74
CA PRO A 135 14.40 36.05 22.60
C PRO A 135 14.16 35.92 24.12
N GLU A 136 15.26 35.57 24.79
CA GLU A 136 15.71 36.00 26.13
C GLU A 136 14.91 35.75 27.43
N GLN A 137 15.70 35.48 28.47
CA GLN A 137 15.40 35.54 29.92
C GLN A 137 14.47 34.43 30.46
N SER A 138 14.76 33.78 31.60
CA SER A 138 15.55 34.21 32.76
C SER A 138 16.26 33.05 33.50
N ARG A 139 17.00 33.38 34.56
CA ARG A 139 18.01 32.52 35.20
C ARG A 139 17.49 31.75 36.43
N ALA A 140 18.16 30.63 36.72
CA ALA A 140 18.88 30.34 37.98
C ALA A 140 18.42 29.18 38.90
N TRP A 141 19.44 28.65 39.60
CA TRP A 141 19.44 27.67 40.72
C TRP A 141 19.07 26.21 40.40
N ARG A 142 19.62 25.16 41.04
CA ARG A 142 20.94 24.79 41.63
C ARG A 142 20.64 23.63 42.60
N ARG A 143 21.28 22.47 42.40
CA ARG A 143 21.41 21.33 43.36
C ARG A 143 20.06 20.65 43.72
N GLY A 144 19.88 19.33 43.73
CA GLY A 144 20.81 18.20 43.75
C GLY A 144 20.89 17.59 45.15
N VAL A 145 20.48 16.31 45.30
CA VAL A 145 20.85 15.39 46.39
C VAL A 145 20.38 13.97 46.02
N THR A 146 21.16 12.96 46.42
CA THR A 146 20.93 11.52 46.21
C THR A 146 20.27 10.86 47.44
N ARG A 147 19.56 9.74 47.25
CA ARG A 147 19.69 8.52 48.08
C ARG A 147 18.90 7.31 47.58
N ARG A 148 19.48 6.12 47.81
CA ARG A 148 18.93 4.76 47.58
C ARG A 148 17.96 4.35 48.70
N TRP A 149 17.11 3.35 48.46
CA TRP A 149 16.77 2.30 49.45
C TRP A 149 16.39 0.94 48.79
N MET A 150 16.31 -0.09 49.64
CA MET A 150 16.17 -1.55 49.42
C MET A 150 15.09 -2.10 50.39
N VAL A 151 14.48 -3.30 50.30
CA VAL A 151 14.35 -4.41 49.29
C VAL A 151 13.17 -5.30 49.76
N ALA A 152 12.56 -6.08 48.85
CA ALA A 152 11.57 -7.16 49.13
C ALA A 152 10.19 -6.71 49.69
N GLY A 153 9.11 -7.51 49.62
CA GLY A 153 8.88 -8.80 48.93
C GLY A 153 7.51 -9.44 49.30
N ALA A 154 7.23 -10.62 48.74
CA ALA A 154 6.21 -11.62 49.12
C ALA A 154 4.68 -11.40 48.82
N THR A 155 4.22 -12.20 47.86
CA THR A 155 2.95 -12.95 47.68
C THR A 155 1.87 -13.00 48.79
N THR A 156 0.59 -13.02 48.36
CA THR A 156 -0.47 -13.97 48.79
C THR A 156 -1.60 -14.10 47.75
N ALA A 157 -2.34 -15.23 47.77
CA ALA A 157 -3.46 -15.54 46.86
C ALA A 157 -4.79 -15.67 47.62
N GLY A 158 -5.94 -15.62 46.93
CA GLY A 158 -7.26 -15.83 47.53
C GLY A 158 -8.39 -16.09 46.51
N LEU A 159 -9.25 -17.08 46.80
CA LEU A 159 -10.33 -17.61 45.95
C LEU A 159 -11.73 -17.34 46.57
N GLY A 160 -12.78 -17.28 45.73
CA GLY A 160 -14.20 -17.34 46.14
C GLY A 160 -15.13 -16.97 44.96
N ALA A 161 -15.76 -17.93 44.26
CA ALA A 161 -17.02 -18.62 44.58
C ALA A 161 -18.27 -17.71 44.41
N LEU A 162 -19.01 -17.79 43.29
CA LEU A 162 -20.09 -18.74 42.93
C LEU A 162 -21.46 -18.51 43.60
N ALA A 163 -22.48 -18.11 42.80
CA ALA A 163 -23.88 -18.60 42.86
C ALA A 163 -24.79 -17.88 41.83
N GLY A 164 -25.77 -18.59 41.22
CA GLY A 164 -26.89 -17.97 40.48
C GLY A 164 -27.29 -18.68 39.18
N THR A 165 -28.19 -19.68 39.25
CA THR A 165 -28.57 -20.55 38.12
C THR A 165 -29.98 -20.34 37.56
N ALA A 166 -30.04 -20.24 36.22
CA ALA A 166 -30.97 -20.92 35.29
C ALA A 166 -32.44 -20.46 35.06
N ARG A 167 -32.80 -20.63 33.77
CA ARG A 167 -34.14 -20.76 33.10
C ARG A 167 -34.81 -19.50 32.54
N LEU A 168 -35.51 -19.52 31.39
CA LEU A 168 -35.52 -20.37 30.16
C LEU A 168 -36.41 -19.62 29.11
N LEU A 169 -36.14 -19.76 27.80
CA LEU A 169 -37.07 -19.63 26.63
C LEU A 169 -38.06 -18.42 26.60
N PHE A 170 -38.08 -17.52 25.61
CA PHE A 170 -38.22 -17.76 24.16
C PHE A 170 -37.69 -16.56 23.35
N GLY A 171 -37.45 -16.76 22.04
CA GLY A 171 -36.66 -15.85 21.22
C GLY A 171 -37.37 -14.58 20.71
N THR A 172 -36.59 -13.52 20.59
CA THR A 172 -36.61 -12.57 19.46
C THR A 172 -35.15 -12.28 19.10
N GLU A 173 -34.83 -12.17 17.80
CA GLU A 173 -33.47 -11.87 17.35
C GLU A 173 -33.04 -10.48 17.79
N ARG A 174 -32.25 -10.39 18.87
CA ARG A 174 -31.35 -9.26 19.08
C ARG A 174 -29.99 -9.64 18.53
N ILE A 175 -29.68 -9.13 17.35
CA ILE A 175 -28.30 -9.03 16.86
C ILE A 175 -27.50 -8.29 17.93
N TYR A 176 -26.44 -8.92 18.42
CA TYR A 176 -25.62 -8.41 19.51
C TYR A 176 -24.90 -7.12 19.10
N ASP A 177 -25.41 -5.99 19.58
CA ASP A 177 -24.64 -4.77 19.76
C ASP A 177 -23.83 -4.97 21.06
N HIS A 178 -22.60 -5.48 20.97
CA HIS A 178 -21.76 -5.73 22.14
C HIS A 178 -21.27 -4.39 22.72
N GLY A 179 -21.80 -4.07 23.90
CA GLY A 179 -21.48 -2.86 24.65
C GLY A 179 -20.04 -2.88 25.17
N ASP A 180 -19.28 -1.91 24.68
CA ASP A 180 -18.21 -1.16 25.38
C ASP A 180 -17.57 -0.13 24.41
N THR A 181 -17.75 -0.31 23.10
CA THR A 181 -17.33 0.66 22.07
C THR A 181 -18.23 1.89 21.94
N ALA A 182 -19.28 2.01 22.75
CA ALA A 182 -20.29 3.07 22.67
C ALA A 182 -19.83 4.41 23.23
N ASP A 183 -18.91 4.41 24.20
CA ASP A 183 -18.35 5.61 24.86
C ASP A 183 -17.01 6.06 24.25
N MET A 184 -16.43 5.24 23.36
CA MET A 184 -15.29 5.62 22.54
C MET A 184 -15.75 6.60 21.45
N GLY A 185 -15.28 7.84 21.53
CA GLY A 185 -15.70 8.96 20.69
C GLY A 185 -15.41 8.83 19.18
N ALA A 186 -15.31 9.97 18.50
CA ALA A 186 -14.99 9.98 17.07
C ALA A 186 -13.58 9.44 16.78
N LEU A 187 -12.65 9.65 17.70
CA LEU A 187 -11.26 9.21 17.66
C LEU A 187 -10.92 8.45 18.95
N ALA A 188 -10.24 7.32 18.84
CA ALA A 188 -9.66 6.62 19.98
C ALA A 188 -8.31 5.99 19.62
N LEU A 189 -7.30 6.13 20.47
CA LEU A 189 -5.95 5.61 20.24
C LEU A 189 -5.63 4.50 21.25
N PHE A 190 -5.26 3.33 20.74
CA PHE A 190 -4.93 2.14 21.53
C PHE A 190 -3.42 1.97 21.61
N GLY A 191 -2.90 1.58 22.77
CA GLY A 191 -1.46 1.53 23.02
C GLY A 191 -1.08 0.88 24.33
N ALA A 192 0.23 0.85 24.62
CA ALA A 192 0.74 0.34 25.88
C ALA A 192 0.53 1.35 27.04
N PRO A 193 0.28 0.89 28.28
CA PRO A 193 0.12 1.77 29.43
C PRO A 193 1.23 2.82 29.57
N GLY A 194 0.84 4.09 29.67
CA GLY A 194 1.74 5.24 29.81
C GLY A 194 2.54 5.62 28.55
N SER A 195 2.19 5.08 27.37
CA SER A 195 2.82 5.46 26.08
C SER A 195 2.24 6.74 25.45
N PHE A 196 1.10 7.25 25.93
CA PHE A 196 0.36 8.31 25.25
C PHE A 196 0.94 9.73 25.37
N GLY A 197 1.97 9.94 26.21
CA GLY A 197 2.58 11.26 26.39
C GLY A 197 1.59 12.28 26.94
N ASP A 198 1.51 13.45 26.29
CA ASP A 198 0.61 14.54 26.69
C ASP A 198 -0.78 14.45 26.03
N LEU A 199 -1.02 13.44 25.18
CA LEU A 199 -2.23 13.31 24.36
C LEU A 199 -3.53 13.28 25.18
N ASP A 200 -3.50 12.74 26.41
CA ASP A 200 -4.64 12.69 27.34
C ASP A 200 -5.23 14.07 27.66
N SER A 201 -4.40 15.11 27.56
CA SER A 201 -4.74 16.52 27.80
C SER A 201 -5.08 17.31 26.53
N PHE A 202 -4.98 16.69 25.35
CA PHE A 202 -5.14 17.34 24.06
C PHE A 202 -6.62 17.41 23.62
N HIS A 203 -7.00 18.57 23.10
CA HIS A 203 -8.30 18.84 22.51
C HIS A 203 -8.10 19.66 21.22
N ASP A 204 -8.62 19.15 20.09
CA ASP A 204 -8.68 19.92 18.85
C ASP A 204 -9.98 20.74 18.81
N ASP A 205 -9.84 22.06 18.97
CA ASP A 205 -10.93 23.03 18.97
C ASP A 205 -11.65 23.14 17.61
N ALA A 206 -11.03 22.70 16.50
CA ALA A 206 -11.59 22.85 15.15
C ALA A 206 -12.85 21.99 14.90
N GLU A 207 -12.92 20.81 15.52
CA GLU A 207 -14.12 19.93 15.49
C GLU A 207 -14.66 19.60 16.90
N GLY A 208 -13.99 20.04 17.98
CA GLY A 208 -14.25 19.57 19.34
C GLY A 208 -13.92 18.08 19.52
N ALA A 209 -13.01 17.57 18.71
CA ALA A 209 -12.68 16.15 18.63
C ALA A 209 -11.70 15.76 19.73
N ARG A 210 -12.23 15.34 20.88
CA ARG A 210 -11.41 14.68 21.91
C ARG A 210 -10.94 13.31 21.41
N ILE A 211 -9.65 13.06 21.51
CA ILE A 211 -9.05 11.75 21.28
C ILE A 211 -9.12 10.97 22.59
N VAL A 212 -9.73 9.79 22.55
CA VAL A 212 -9.82 8.90 23.72
C VAL A 212 -8.62 7.95 23.70
N THR A 213 -7.71 8.08 24.65
CA THR A 213 -6.59 7.16 24.83
C THR A 213 -7.04 5.91 25.59
N VAL A 214 -6.51 4.75 25.20
CA VAL A 214 -6.95 3.44 25.70
C VAL A 214 -5.74 2.55 25.96
N ASP A 215 -5.41 2.40 27.24
CA ASP A 215 -4.42 1.44 27.73
C ASP A 215 -4.87 0.01 27.41
N VAL A 216 -4.07 -0.73 26.64
CA VAL A 216 -4.27 -2.16 26.34
C VAL A 216 -3.17 -2.97 27.02
N PRO A 217 -3.47 -3.74 28.09
CA PRO A 217 -2.49 -4.60 28.76
C PRO A 217 -1.85 -5.60 27.80
N GLY A 218 -0.52 -5.71 27.84
CA GLY A 218 0.24 -6.58 26.95
C GLY A 218 0.47 -6.04 25.53
N TRP A 219 -0.01 -4.83 25.21
CA TRP A 219 0.30 -4.14 23.96
C TRP A 219 1.81 -3.93 23.79
N GLY A 220 2.30 -4.12 22.56
CA GLY A 220 3.68 -3.84 22.19
C GLY A 220 4.26 -4.93 21.31
N PHE A 221 5.01 -4.50 20.30
CA PHE A 221 5.62 -5.35 19.28
C PHE A 221 6.89 -6.05 19.81
N GLY A 222 7.41 -6.98 19.01
CA GLY A 222 8.70 -7.62 19.22
C GLY A 222 9.86 -6.61 19.15
N PRO A 223 11.02 -6.94 19.76
CA PRO A 223 12.19 -6.09 19.62
C PRO A 223 12.58 -5.90 18.15
N GLY A 224 12.79 -4.66 17.73
CA GLY A 224 13.15 -4.32 16.35
C GLY A 224 12.02 -4.40 15.32
N GLN A 225 10.75 -4.44 15.73
CA GLN A 225 9.58 -4.52 14.85
C GLN A 225 8.59 -3.38 15.12
N ALA A 226 8.34 -2.51 14.13
CA ALA A 226 7.37 -1.41 14.19
C ALA A 226 6.07 -1.76 13.45
N ALA A 227 4.98 -1.12 13.83
CA ALA A 227 3.73 -1.18 13.11
C ALA A 227 3.90 -0.63 11.68
N TYR A 228 3.30 -1.33 10.71
CA TYR A 228 3.34 -0.93 9.31
C TYR A 228 1.93 -0.87 8.72
N MET A 229 1.60 -1.63 7.66
CA MET A 229 0.26 -1.60 7.06
C MET A 229 -0.77 -2.37 7.91
N SER A 230 -2.07 -2.14 7.71
CA SER A 230 -3.12 -2.90 8.40
C SER A 230 -4.24 -3.40 7.50
N THR A 231 -4.96 -4.42 8.00
CA THR A 231 -6.19 -4.94 7.41
C THR A 231 -7.17 -5.37 8.50
N VAL A 232 -8.46 -5.53 8.18
CA VAL A 232 -9.50 -5.83 9.17
C VAL A 232 -10.47 -6.90 8.67
N THR A 233 -10.67 -7.95 9.47
CA THR A 233 -11.52 -9.10 9.15
C THR A 233 -12.99 -8.86 9.50
N SER A 234 -13.88 -9.71 9.00
CA SER A 234 -15.34 -9.61 9.15
C SER A 234 -15.81 -9.57 10.61
N ASP A 235 -15.08 -10.22 11.52
CA ASP A 235 -15.30 -10.21 12.97
C ASP A 235 -14.81 -8.94 13.66
N GLY A 236 -14.06 -8.09 12.96
CA GLY A 236 -13.53 -6.82 13.45
C GLY A 236 -12.13 -6.94 14.06
N THR A 237 -11.47 -8.10 13.95
CA THR A 237 -10.05 -8.23 14.32
C THR A 237 -9.18 -7.43 13.35
N VAL A 238 -8.28 -6.62 13.90
CA VAL A 238 -7.34 -5.81 13.14
C VAL A 238 -5.99 -6.51 13.12
N PHE A 239 -5.46 -6.73 11.92
CA PHE A 239 -4.12 -7.24 11.69
C PHE A 239 -3.22 -6.09 11.28
N THR A 240 -2.06 -5.97 11.92
CA THR A 240 -1.04 -4.96 11.59
C THR A 240 0.27 -5.65 11.24
N ALA A 241 0.73 -5.39 10.02
CA ALA A 241 2.00 -5.81 9.46
C ALA A 241 3.16 -5.15 10.20
N THR A 242 4.39 -5.60 9.96
CA THR A 242 5.59 -5.16 10.71
C THR A 242 6.74 -4.75 9.81
N THR A 243 7.42 -3.65 10.16
CA THR A 243 8.58 -3.14 9.42
C THR A 243 9.76 -2.93 10.36
N PRO A 244 11.02 -2.99 9.88
CA PRO A 244 12.18 -2.58 10.67
C PRO A 244 12.06 -1.14 11.19
N PHE A 245 12.71 -0.85 12.32
CA PHE A 245 12.67 0.46 12.97
C PHE A 245 13.40 1.58 12.20
N SER A 246 14.24 1.20 11.23
CA SER A 246 14.85 2.07 10.22
C SER A 246 13.89 2.49 9.10
N ASP A 247 12.67 1.93 9.05
CA ASP A 247 11.74 1.92 7.90
C ASP A 247 12.26 1.25 6.62
N ASN A 248 13.56 0.95 6.54
CA ASN A 248 14.17 0.28 5.41
C ASN A 248 14.04 -1.25 5.58
N GLN A 249 13.12 -1.84 4.82
CA GLN A 249 12.83 -3.28 4.87
C GLN A 249 14.01 -4.17 4.42
N ALA A 250 14.98 -3.63 3.66
CA ALA A 250 16.23 -4.33 3.32
C ALA A 250 17.21 -4.43 4.50
N GLN A 251 17.01 -3.63 5.55
CA GLN A 251 17.83 -3.59 6.76
C GLN A 251 17.01 -4.09 7.97
N PRO A 252 16.86 -5.41 8.16
CA PRO A 252 16.11 -5.94 9.30
C PRO A 252 16.70 -5.46 10.63
N THR A 253 15.84 -5.13 11.59
CA THR A 253 16.23 -4.72 12.96
C THR A 253 15.77 -5.68 14.04
N GLY A 254 14.87 -6.61 13.70
CA GLY A 254 14.35 -7.63 14.61
C GLY A 254 15.09 -8.97 14.53
N THR A 255 14.56 -9.96 15.24
CA THR A 255 15.06 -11.35 15.31
C THR A 255 14.06 -12.42 14.89
N GLY A 256 12.82 -12.05 14.55
CA GLY A 256 11.81 -12.97 14.04
C GLY A 256 10.78 -12.22 13.22
N MET A 257 9.84 -12.96 12.61
CA MET A 257 8.68 -12.41 11.90
C MET A 257 7.44 -12.51 12.78
N GLU A 258 6.66 -11.44 12.84
CA GLU A 258 5.43 -11.39 13.63
C GLU A 258 4.40 -10.45 13.01
N ILE A 259 3.13 -10.73 13.29
CA ILE A 259 1.99 -9.91 12.90
C ILE A 259 1.22 -9.55 14.17
N ALA A 260 0.95 -8.27 14.36
CA ALA A 260 0.14 -7.81 15.48
C ALA A 260 -1.34 -8.08 15.20
N VAL A 261 -2.03 -8.64 16.18
CA VAL A 261 -3.45 -9.01 16.11
C VAL A 261 -4.16 -8.34 17.28
N PHE A 262 -5.03 -7.37 16.97
CA PHE A 262 -5.85 -6.67 17.95
C PHE A 262 -7.33 -7.04 17.77
N GLU A 263 -7.96 -7.48 18.85
CA GLU A 263 -9.38 -7.81 18.90
C GLU A 263 -10.10 -6.74 19.74
N PRO A 264 -10.78 -5.76 19.11
CA PRO A 264 -11.33 -4.59 19.82
C PRO A 264 -12.47 -4.94 20.79
N GLY A 265 -13.18 -6.05 20.57
CA GLY A 265 -14.26 -6.50 21.45
C GLY A 265 -13.75 -6.93 22.84
N PRO A 266 -12.86 -7.93 22.94
CA PRO A 266 -12.23 -8.33 24.21
C PRO A 266 -11.04 -7.43 24.62
N MET A 267 -10.76 -6.35 23.90
CA MET A 267 -9.62 -5.43 24.14
C MET A 267 -8.28 -6.16 24.22
N ARG A 268 -8.10 -7.19 23.38
CA ARG A 268 -6.94 -8.10 23.44
C ARG A 268 -5.96 -7.80 22.31
N PHE A 269 -4.71 -7.51 22.67
CA PHE A 269 -3.58 -7.48 21.75
C PHE A 269 -2.76 -8.77 21.87
N THR A 270 -2.36 -9.35 20.73
CA THR A 270 -1.43 -10.47 20.67
C THR A 270 -0.46 -10.30 19.51
N ARG A 271 0.72 -10.95 19.62
CA ARG A 271 1.67 -11.08 18.51
C ARG A 271 1.58 -12.50 17.98
N LEU A 272 1.13 -12.64 16.75
CA LEU A 272 1.17 -13.91 16.03
C LEU A 272 2.57 -14.05 15.43
N VAL A 273 3.39 -14.90 16.06
CA VAL A 273 4.78 -15.15 15.64
C VAL A 273 4.79 -16.20 14.54
N VAL A 274 5.51 -15.92 13.46
CA VAL A 274 5.65 -16.82 12.31
C VAL A 274 6.97 -17.60 12.48
N PRO A 275 6.92 -18.94 12.61
CA PRO A 275 8.12 -19.76 12.65
C PRO A 275 8.75 -19.92 11.26
N SER A 276 10.06 -20.11 11.22
CA SER A 276 10.77 -20.55 10.01
C SER A 276 10.44 -22.01 9.67
N THR A 277 10.90 -22.48 8.50
CA THR A 277 10.77 -23.88 8.06
C THR A 277 11.40 -24.91 9.01
N THR A 278 12.30 -24.50 9.92
CA THR A 278 12.86 -25.37 10.99
C THR A 278 12.12 -25.25 12.32
N GLY A 279 11.00 -24.53 12.37
CA GLY A 279 10.22 -24.26 13.57
C GLY A 279 10.78 -23.17 14.48
N ARG A 280 11.87 -22.49 14.09
CA ARG A 280 12.49 -21.42 14.90
C ARG A 280 11.68 -20.13 14.81
N THR A 281 11.41 -19.53 15.96
CA THR A 281 10.71 -18.24 16.11
C THR A 281 11.65 -17.07 16.40
N HIS A 282 12.96 -17.35 16.51
CA HIS A 282 14.01 -16.37 16.79
C HIS A 282 15.29 -16.78 16.05
N LEU A 283 15.81 -15.88 15.22
CA LEU A 283 16.84 -16.10 14.21
C LEU A 283 17.98 -15.07 14.35
N PRO A 284 18.65 -14.96 15.52
CA PRO A 284 19.67 -13.94 15.72
C PRO A 284 20.96 -14.35 15.00
N ARG A 285 21.54 -13.47 14.20
CA ARG A 285 22.87 -13.72 13.61
C ARG A 285 23.91 -13.69 14.72
N ALA A 286 24.79 -14.70 14.70
CA ALA A 286 25.91 -14.85 15.62
C ALA A 286 27.16 -14.06 15.17
N ASP A 287 27.18 -13.64 13.91
CA ASP A 287 28.22 -12.80 13.32
C ASP A 287 28.44 -11.53 14.16
N ALA A 288 29.70 -11.09 14.28
CA ALA A 288 30.05 -9.97 15.13
C ALA A 288 29.55 -8.63 14.59
N GLY A 289 29.49 -8.46 13.26
CA GLY A 289 28.96 -7.28 12.59
C GLY A 289 27.45 -7.18 12.70
N PHE A 290 26.72 -8.30 12.65
CA PHE A 290 25.24 -8.33 12.67
C PHE A 290 24.63 -8.90 13.95
N ARG A 291 25.37 -8.84 15.07
CA ARG A 291 25.04 -9.53 16.31
C ARG A 291 23.64 -9.18 16.82
N GLY A 292 22.77 -10.19 16.86
CA GLY A 292 21.41 -10.05 17.38
C GLY A 292 20.39 -9.51 16.38
N VAL A 293 20.75 -9.29 15.13
CA VAL A 293 19.81 -9.00 14.02
C VAL A 293 19.63 -10.26 13.17
N GLY A 294 18.44 -10.48 12.60
CA GLY A 294 18.18 -11.59 11.66
C GLY A 294 16.73 -12.06 11.57
N GLY A 295 15.77 -11.23 11.98
CA GLY A 295 14.36 -11.43 11.66
C GLY A 295 14.01 -11.02 10.23
N ALA A 296 12.72 -11.09 9.92
CA ALA A 296 12.13 -10.58 8.69
C ALA A 296 10.97 -9.64 9.01
N ASP A 297 10.62 -8.81 8.05
CA ASP A 297 9.46 -7.93 8.05
C ASP A 297 8.18 -8.66 7.62
N VAL A 298 7.03 -8.02 7.84
CA VAL A 298 5.80 -8.31 7.11
C VAL A 298 5.38 -7.03 6.40
N ALA A 299 5.71 -6.94 5.12
CA ALA A 299 5.54 -5.74 4.29
C ALA A 299 4.07 -5.33 4.14
N ASP A 300 3.17 -6.29 3.96
CA ASP A 300 1.76 -5.99 3.73
C ASP A 300 0.84 -7.15 4.13
N VAL A 301 -0.41 -6.82 4.45
CA VAL A 301 -1.46 -7.73 4.94
C VAL A 301 -2.80 -7.41 4.27
N ILE A 302 -3.53 -8.44 3.81
CA ILE A 302 -4.89 -8.29 3.25
C ILE A 302 -5.82 -9.41 3.70
N VAL A 303 -7.12 -9.12 3.78
CA VAL A 303 -8.16 -10.14 3.95
C VAL A 303 -8.58 -10.73 2.60
N THR A 304 -8.75 -12.04 2.55
CA THR A 304 -9.30 -12.76 1.40
C THR A 304 -10.32 -13.81 1.85
N GLY A 305 -11.15 -14.29 0.91
CA GLY A 305 -12.26 -15.18 1.22
C GLY A 305 -13.37 -14.51 2.04
N SER A 306 -14.26 -15.30 2.62
CA SER A 306 -15.30 -14.84 3.54
C SER A 306 -15.83 -15.97 4.42
N GLY A 307 -16.42 -15.64 5.56
CA GLY A 307 -17.02 -16.65 6.46
C GLY A 307 -15.98 -17.67 6.96
N PRO A 308 -16.24 -19.00 6.83
CA PRO A 308 -15.26 -20.04 7.19
C PRO A 308 -13.98 -20.01 6.34
N ASP A 309 -14.05 -19.46 5.12
CA ASP A 309 -12.93 -19.35 4.20
C ASP A 309 -12.20 -18.01 4.29
N GLU A 310 -12.54 -17.16 5.27
CA GLU A 310 -11.82 -15.92 5.54
C GLU A 310 -10.39 -16.21 6.00
N ARG A 311 -9.41 -15.59 5.33
CA ARG A 311 -7.97 -15.67 5.59
C ARG A 311 -7.36 -14.29 5.59
N VAL A 312 -6.31 -14.10 6.39
CA VAL A 312 -5.40 -12.97 6.21
C VAL A 312 -4.17 -13.49 5.46
N MET A 313 -3.92 -12.92 4.29
CA MET A 313 -2.71 -13.16 3.51
C MET A 313 -1.69 -12.10 3.90
N PHE A 314 -0.40 -12.44 3.86
CA PHE A 314 0.67 -11.47 4.10
C PHE A 314 1.88 -11.76 3.21
N VAL A 315 2.69 -10.72 2.96
CA VAL A 315 3.95 -10.83 2.24
C VAL A 315 5.11 -10.26 3.06
N SER A 316 6.33 -10.72 2.80
CA SER A 316 7.57 -10.27 3.45
C SER A 316 8.55 -9.81 2.37
N ALA A 317 9.12 -8.62 2.52
CA ALA A 317 10.11 -8.10 1.59
C ALA A 317 11.44 -8.89 1.71
N VAL A 318 11.81 -9.26 2.93
CA VAL A 318 13.07 -9.94 3.22
C VAL A 318 12.80 -11.16 4.10
N SER A 319 12.27 -12.21 3.48
CA SER A 319 12.02 -13.51 4.13
C SER A 319 13.30 -14.26 4.56
N TYR A 320 14.47 -13.72 4.19
CA TYR A 320 15.79 -14.23 4.50
C TYR A 320 16.86 -13.12 4.40
N PHE A 321 17.77 -12.99 5.38
CA PHE A 321 18.89 -12.02 5.35
C PHE A 321 20.19 -12.52 6.00
N GLY A 322 21.09 -13.11 5.20
CA GLY A 322 22.50 -13.34 5.59
C GLY A 322 22.75 -14.36 6.74
N TRP A 323 21.81 -15.27 6.99
CA TRP A 323 21.93 -16.38 7.95
C TRP A 323 22.01 -17.75 7.24
N ASP A 324 22.40 -18.82 7.93
CA ASP A 324 22.39 -20.15 7.30
C ASP A 324 20.96 -20.70 7.24
N THR A 325 20.30 -20.73 6.07
CA THR A 325 18.90 -21.23 5.99
C THR A 325 18.79 -22.74 6.19
N ALA A 326 19.86 -23.52 6.02
CA ALA A 326 19.84 -24.94 6.37
C ALA A 326 19.84 -25.15 7.90
N VAL A 327 20.46 -24.25 8.67
CA VAL A 327 20.50 -24.31 10.14
C VAL A 327 19.32 -23.59 10.80
N TYR A 328 18.90 -22.44 10.26
CA TYR A 328 17.91 -21.55 10.87
C TYR A 328 16.52 -21.62 10.19
N GLY A 329 16.44 -22.21 9.00
CA GLY A 329 15.24 -22.20 8.16
C GLY A 329 15.02 -20.87 7.42
N GLU A 330 13.97 -20.87 6.60
CA GLU A 330 13.46 -19.71 5.87
C GLU A 330 12.13 -19.27 6.47
N LEU A 331 11.82 -17.99 6.36
CA LEU A 331 10.48 -17.48 6.65
C LEU A 331 9.64 -17.45 5.36
N PRO A 332 8.30 -17.43 5.43
CA PRO A 332 7.47 -17.38 4.23
C PRO A 332 7.61 -16.04 3.51
N ALA A 333 7.72 -16.07 2.19
CA ALA A 333 7.62 -14.88 1.34
C ALA A 333 6.15 -14.49 1.10
N LEU A 334 5.25 -15.49 1.09
CA LEU A 334 3.79 -15.35 1.09
C LEU A 334 3.21 -16.25 2.18
N GLY A 335 2.54 -15.70 3.17
CA GLY A 335 1.97 -16.46 4.28
C GLY A 335 0.47 -16.29 4.46
N GLN A 336 -0.14 -17.22 5.20
CA GLN A 336 -1.55 -17.19 5.57
C GLN A 336 -1.76 -17.32 7.07
N ILE A 337 -2.76 -16.60 7.55
CA ILE A 337 -3.36 -16.76 8.87
C ILE A 337 -4.82 -17.14 8.65
N ARG A 338 -5.29 -18.16 9.38
CA ARG A 338 -6.69 -18.57 9.38
C ARG A 338 -7.27 -18.61 10.78
N ARG A 339 -8.59 -18.54 10.87
CA ARG A 339 -9.33 -18.83 12.09
C ARG A 339 -9.94 -20.22 11.96
N PRO A 340 -9.61 -21.20 12.83
CA PRO A 340 -10.12 -22.57 12.70
C PRO A 340 -11.64 -22.69 12.77
N ALA A 341 -12.29 -21.86 13.60
CA ALA A 341 -13.74 -21.72 13.72
C ALA A 341 -14.09 -20.35 14.33
N PRO A 342 -15.32 -19.82 14.18
CA PRO A 342 -15.74 -18.61 14.88
C PRO A 342 -15.49 -18.70 16.40
N GLY A 343 -14.91 -17.64 16.97
CA GLY A 343 -14.55 -17.59 18.40
C GLY A 343 -13.26 -18.33 18.80
N GLN A 344 -12.63 -19.09 17.90
CA GLN A 344 -11.25 -19.58 18.10
C GLN A 344 -10.24 -18.49 17.74
N PRO A 345 -9.06 -18.47 18.37
CA PRO A 345 -8.01 -17.51 18.01
C PRO A 345 -7.54 -17.71 16.57
N TRP A 346 -7.11 -16.61 15.95
CA TRP A 346 -6.44 -16.64 14.67
C TRP A 346 -5.05 -17.30 14.80
N SER A 347 -4.68 -18.13 13.83
CA SER A 347 -3.47 -18.95 13.85
C SER A 347 -2.77 -18.94 12.49
N TYR A 348 -1.44 -18.88 12.48
CA TYR A 348 -0.62 -19.10 11.29
C TYR A 348 -0.95 -20.45 10.65
N ASP A 349 -1.07 -20.49 9.32
CA ASP A 349 -1.25 -21.72 8.56
C ASP A 349 0.03 -22.08 7.78
N PRO A 350 0.93 -22.91 8.34
CA PRO A 350 2.14 -23.34 7.64
C PRO A 350 1.85 -24.24 6.42
N THR A 351 0.64 -24.79 6.29
CA THR A 351 0.26 -25.62 5.12
C THR A 351 -0.24 -24.78 3.93
N ARG A 352 -0.45 -23.48 4.16
CA ARG A 352 -0.90 -22.48 3.18
C ARG A 352 0.01 -21.25 3.18
N SER A 353 1.28 -21.46 3.51
CA SER A 353 2.33 -20.44 3.52
C SER A 353 3.55 -20.99 2.80
N TRP A 354 4.23 -20.14 2.03
CA TRP A 354 5.25 -20.57 1.07
C TRP A 354 6.53 -19.74 1.21
N THR A 355 7.66 -20.42 1.25
CA THR A 355 8.97 -19.79 1.02
C THR A 355 9.13 -19.41 -0.46
N THR A 356 10.16 -18.63 -0.78
CA THR A 356 10.47 -18.25 -2.17
C THR A 356 10.61 -19.48 -3.08
N ASP A 357 11.38 -20.48 -2.64
CA ASP A 357 11.62 -21.72 -3.39
C ASP A 357 10.31 -22.49 -3.64
N GLN A 358 9.42 -22.52 -2.66
CA GLN A 358 8.11 -23.18 -2.80
C GLN A 358 7.21 -22.46 -3.80
N LEU A 359 7.22 -21.12 -3.84
CA LEU A 359 6.52 -20.35 -4.88
C LEU A 359 7.12 -20.60 -6.26
N ALA A 360 8.45 -20.53 -6.37
CA ALA A 360 9.18 -20.77 -7.62
C ALA A 360 8.92 -22.17 -8.20
N ALA A 361 8.80 -23.19 -7.34
CA ALA A 361 8.46 -24.56 -7.75
C ALA A 361 7.05 -24.72 -8.34
N THR A 362 6.14 -23.76 -8.13
CA THR A 362 4.81 -23.74 -8.78
C THR A 362 4.80 -23.02 -10.13
N ALA A 363 5.87 -22.29 -10.47
CA ALA A 363 5.96 -21.50 -11.68
C ALA A 363 6.50 -22.32 -12.87
N LEU A 364 6.22 -21.86 -14.09
CA LEU A 364 6.93 -22.34 -15.29
C LEU A 364 8.43 -22.00 -15.17
N PRO A 365 9.37 -22.82 -15.65
CA PRO A 365 10.81 -22.62 -15.41
C PRO A 365 11.36 -21.22 -15.76
N GLY A 366 10.90 -20.62 -16.87
CA GLY A 366 11.29 -19.25 -17.25
C GLY A 366 10.73 -18.16 -16.32
N VAL A 367 9.53 -18.37 -15.77
CA VAL A 367 8.92 -17.50 -14.75
C VAL A 367 9.61 -17.69 -13.40
N ALA A 368 9.94 -18.93 -13.04
CA ALA A 368 10.70 -19.23 -11.83
C ALA A 368 12.07 -18.52 -11.84
N ALA A 369 12.76 -18.53 -12.98
CA ALA A 369 14.05 -17.87 -13.14
C ALA A 369 13.97 -16.33 -13.03
N SER A 370 12.93 -15.69 -13.58
CA SER A 370 12.82 -14.22 -13.62
C SER A 370 12.13 -13.60 -12.40
N ALA A 371 11.09 -14.24 -11.87
CA ALA A 371 10.38 -13.76 -10.68
C ALA A 371 11.08 -14.15 -9.37
N PHE A 372 11.87 -15.22 -9.38
CA PHE A 372 12.58 -15.76 -8.21
C PHE A 372 14.04 -16.12 -8.52
N PRO A 373 14.87 -15.14 -8.93
CA PRO A 373 16.28 -15.38 -9.26
C PRO A 373 17.10 -15.80 -8.03
N HIS A 374 18.29 -16.33 -8.28
CA HIS A 374 19.35 -16.48 -7.29
C HIS A 374 20.32 -15.30 -7.48
N GLU A 375 20.80 -14.65 -6.42
CA GLU A 375 21.84 -13.61 -6.55
C GLU A 375 23.25 -14.22 -6.63
N GLY A 376 23.51 -15.33 -5.93
CA GLY A 376 24.76 -16.08 -6.00
C GLY A 376 24.60 -17.56 -6.35
N ARG A 377 25.70 -18.18 -6.81
CA ARG A 377 25.73 -19.62 -7.13
C ARG A 377 25.58 -20.46 -5.86
N GLY A 378 24.46 -21.16 -5.73
CA GLY A 378 24.15 -21.98 -4.56
C GLY A 378 23.47 -21.22 -3.42
N GLU A 379 23.12 -19.96 -3.64
CA GLU A 379 22.24 -19.21 -2.73
C GLU A 379 20.77 -19.59 -2.95
N GLN A 380 19.92 -19.29 -1.97
CA GLN A 380 18.47 -19.49 -2.08
C GLN A 380 17.87 -18.51 -3.09
N ARG A 381 16.68 -18.83 -3.60
CA ARG A 381 15.95 -17.87 -4.45
C ARG A 381 15.47 -16.68 -3.63
N TRP A 382 15.46 -15.51 -4.27
CA TRP A 382 14.91 -14.29 -3.70
C TRP A 382 13.58 -13.91 -4.34
N SER A 383 12.60 -13.58 -3.50
CA SER A 383 11.27 -13.06 -3.90
C SER A 383 11.29 -11.62 -4.40
N ARG A 384 12.48 -10.98 -4.49
CA ARG A 384 12.70 -9.63 -5.03
C ARG A 384 11.94 -8.52 -4.29
N GLY A 385 11.78 -8.68 -2.97
CA GLY A 385 11.12 -7.67 -2.12
C GLY A 385 9.62 -7.49 -2.37
N PRO A 386 8.76 -8.48 -2.07
CA PRO A 386 7.32 -8.30 -1.99
C PRO A 386 6.94 -7.12 -1.06
N ALA A 387 6.57 -5.97 -1.63
CA ALA A 387 6.35 -4.72 -0.90
C ALA A 387 4.86 -4.40 -0.66
N ALA A 388 3.99 -4.83 -1.56
CA ALA A 388 2.54 -4.67 -1.44
C ALA A 388 1.79 -5.84 -2.08
N ILE A 389 0.58 -6.11 -1.60
CA ILE A 389 -0.31 -7.15 -2.10
C ILE A 389 -1.75 -6.64 -2.20
N ALA A 390 -2.44 -6.99 -3.30
CA ALA A 390 -3.85 -6.69 -3.49
C ALA A 390 -4.62 -7.86 -4.11
N ARG A 391 -5.89 -8.03 -3.76
CA ARG A 391 -6.76 -9.10 -4.28
C ARG A 391 -7.50 -8.63 -5.54
N LEU A 392 -7.28 -9.33 -6.64
CA LEU A 392 -8.00 -9.15 -7.90
C LEU A 392 -9.48 -9.59 -7.72
N PRO A 393 -10.46 -8.76 -8.14
CA PRO A 393 -11.84 -8.86 -7.64
C PRO A 393 -12.60 -10.10 -8.13
N ALA A 394 -12.38 -10.52 -9.38
CA ALA A 394 -13.16 -11.55 -10.08
C ALA A 394 -12.50 -12.93 -10.00
N SER A 395 -11.19 -13.03 -10.22
CA SER A 395 -10.45 -14.30 -10.04
C SER A 395 -10.17 -14.62 -8.57
N GLY A 396 -10.09 -13.59 -7.72
CA GLY A 396 -9.63 -13.75 -6.34
C GLY A 396 -8.14 -14.05 -6.21
N HIS A 397 -7.38 -13.99 -7.31
CA HIS A 397 -5.90 -14.05 -7.29
C HIS A 397 -5.32 -12.81 -6.60
N LEU A 398 -4.02 -12.85 -6.31
CA LEU A 398 -3.29 -11.79 -5.62
C LEU A 398 -2.28 -11.20 -6.59
N VAL A 399 -2.30 -9.89 -6.80
CA VAL A 399 -1.20 -9.15 -7.42
C VAL A 399 -0.24 -8.68 -6.33
N ILE A 400 1.05 -8.88 -6.55
CA ILE A 400 2.14 -8.57 -5.62
C ILE A 400 3.15 -7.68 -6.35
N ALA A 401 3.53 -6.57 -5.72
CA ALA A 401 4.63 -5.72 -6.17
C ALA A 401 5.96 -6.28 -5.66
N GLN A 402 6.90 -6.57 -6.56
CA GLN A 402 8.27 -6.97 -6.25
C GLN A 402 9.18 -5.75 -6.44
N TYR A 403 9.64 -5.17 -5.34
CA TYR A 403 10.32 -3.88 -5.31
C TYR A 403 11.69 -3.90 -5.99
N PHE A 404 12.48 -4.97 -5.84
CA PHE A 404 13.87 -5.02 -6.26
C PHE A 404 14.09 -5.62 -7.66
N GLY A 405 15.13 -5.14 -8.33
CA GLY A 405 15.75 -5.82 -9.46
C GLY A 405 16.42 -7.14 -9.09
N SER A 406 17.27 -7.61 -9.99
CA SER A 406 18.20 -8.71 -9.74
C SER A 406 19.42 -8.57 -10.64
N SER A 407 20.59 -8.57 -10.01
CA SER A 407 21.87 -8.38 -10.69
C SER A 407 22.17 -9.51 -11.68
N THR A 408 21.75 -10.73 -11.35
CA THR A 408 21.95 -11.94 -12.18
C THR A 408 21.02 -12.02 -13.38
N LEU A 409 19.92 -11.26 -13.37
CA LEU A 409 19.07 -11.02 -14.55
C LEU A 409 19.54 -9.82 -15.39
N GLY A 410 20.59 -9.11 -14.95
CA GLY A 410 21.10 -7.92 -15.61
C GLY A 410 20.13 -6.73 -15.54
N THR A 411 19.27 -6.63 -14.52
CA THR A 411 18.28 -5.55 -14.43
C THR A 411 18.07 -5.06 -13.00
N ASP A 412 18.16 -3.75 -12.78
CA ASP A 412 17.85 -3.12 -11.48
C ASP A 412 16.33 -2.91 -11.28
N GLN A 413 15.54 -3.12 -12.33
CA GLN A 413 14.11 -2.83 -12.36
C GLN A 413 13.31 -3.88 -11.58
N GLY A 414 12.36 -3.46 -10.75
CA GLY A 414 11.45 -4.39 -10.06
C GLY A 414 10.41 -5.05 -10.97
N ALA A 415 9.50 -5.81 -10.39
CA ALA A 415 8.54 -6.65 -11.12
C ALA A 415 7.14 -6.68 -10.48
N LEU A 416 6.21 -7.30 -11.19
CA LEU A 416 4.88 -7.67 -10.72
C LEU A 416 4.74 -9.19 -10.78
N LEU A 417 4.13 -9.77 -9.75
CA LEU A 417 3.81 -11.19 -9.65
C LEU A 417 2.30 -11.35 -9.43
N VAL A 418 1.68 -12.36 -10.04
CA VAL A 418 0.32 -12.78 -9.67
C VAL A 418 0.32 -14.24 -9.24
N VAL A 419 -0.29 -14.51 -8.08
CA VAL A 419 -0.42 -15.84 -7.47
C VAL A 419 -1.89 -16.17 -7.16
N ASP A 420 -2.26 -17.45 -7.14
CA ASP A 420 -3.55 -17.88 -6.57
C ASP A 420 -3.47 -18.05 -5.03
N THR A 421 -4.62 -18.19 -4.36
CA THR A 421 -4.69 -18.39 -2.89
C THR A 421 -4.21 -19.78 -2.42
N ALA A 422 -3.77 -20.64 -3.36
CA ALA A 422 -3.08 -21.90 -3.11
C ALA A 422 -1.57 -21.81 -3.41
N GLY A 423 -1.03 -20.59 -3.58
CA GLY A 423 0.39 -20.33 -3.77
C GLY A 423 0.91 -20.61 -5.18
N ARG A 424 0.04 -20.90 -6.15
CA ARG A 424 0.48 -21.14 -7.52
C ARG A 424 0.77 -19.82 -8.22
N VAL A 425 1.97 -19.70 -8.77
CA VAL A 425 2.36 -18.56 -9.61
C VAL A 425 1.60 -18.62 -10.93
N ARG A 426 0.81 -17.58 -11.21
CA ARG A 426 -0.05 -17.47 -12.38
C ARG A 426 0.56 -16.60 -13.46
N ALA A 427 1.22 -15.50 -13.10
CA ALA A 427 1.86 -14.58 -14.04
C ALA A 427 3.02 -13.84 -13.38
N SER A 428 3.95 -13.36 -14.21
CA SER A 428 5.00 -12.42 -13.81
C SER A 428 5.19 -11.38 -14.90
N TRP A 429 5.51 -10.15 -14.54
CA TRP A 429 5.82 -9.08 -15.48
C TRP A 429 7.00 -8.26 -14.97
N GLN A 430 8.05 -8.18 -15.78
CA GLN A 430 9.28 -7.46 -15.46
C GLN A 430 9.15 -6.01 -15.94
N TYR A 431 9.44 -5.04 -15.07
CA TYR A 431 9.48 -3.64 -15.49
C TYR A 431 10.69 -3.43 -16.43
N PRO A 432 10.53 -2.83 -17.62
CA PRO A 432 11.61 -2.70 -18.59
C PRO A 432 12.59 -1.58 -18.24
N GLU A 433 13.79 -1.63 -18.82
CA GLU A 433 14.77 -0.55 -18.65
C GLU A 433 14.29 0.78 -19.22
N VAL A 434 14.60 1.85 -18.48
CA VAL A 434 14.15 3.21 -18.76
C VAL A 434 15.25 4.22 -18.43
N GLN A 435 15.27 5.36 -19.13
CA GLN A 435 16.27 6.40 -18.93
C GLN A 435 15.65 7.81 -18.93
N VAL A 436 16.25 8.71 -18.14
CA VAL A 436 16.01 10.16 -18.15
C VAL A 436 17.19 10.82 -18.84
N PHE A 437 16.99 11.39 -20.03
CA PHE A 437 18.05 12.07 -20.79
C PHE A 437 19.33 11.22 -20.98
N GLY A 438 19.20 9.90 -21.09
CA GLY A 438 20.32 8.95 -21.21
C GLY A 438 20.85 8.41 -19.87
N VAL A 439 20.38 8.91 -18.73
CA VAL A 439 20.72 8.39 -17.39
C VAL A 439 19.74 7.25 -17.02
N PRO A 440 20.21 6.03 -16.72
CA PRO A 440 19.35 4.95 -16.25
C PRO A 440 18.54 5.35 -15.02
N VAL A 441 17.27 4.96 -15.00
CA VAL A 441 16.37 5.07 -13.84
C VAL A 441 16.02 3.68 -13.35
N VAL A 442 16.22 3.44 -12.06
CA VAL A 442 15.72 2.28 -11.35
C VAL A 442 14.25 2.53 -10.99
N VAL A 443 13.37 1.61 -11.36
CA VAL A 443 11.94 1.63 -11.04
C VAL A 443 11.62 0.50 -10.07
N ASN A 444 11.17 0.87 -8.87
CA ASN A 444 10.86 -0.05 -7.79
C ASN A 444 9.34 -0.05 -7.53
N PRO A 445 8.60 -1.09 -7.98
CA PRO A 445 7.18 -1.27 -7.68
C PRO A 445 6.93 -1.30 -6.16
N ARG A 446 6.25 -0.27 -5.62
CA ARG A 446 6.00 -0.15 -4.18
C ARG A 446 4.58 -0.51 -3.78
N GLU A 447 3.58 -0.02 -4.52
CA GLU A 447 2.18 -0.09 -4.09
C GLU A 447 1.27 -0.52 -5.22
N VAL A 448 0.48 -1.57 -4.99
CA VAL A 448 -0.57 -2.04 -5.91
C VAL A 448 -1.94 -1.92 -5.26
N VAL A 449 -2.92 -1.39 -6.01
CA VAL A 449 -4.34 -1.39 -5.62
C VAL A 449 -5.22 -1.78 -6.80
N THR A 450 -6.27 -2.55 -6.55
CA THR A 450 -7.14 -3.19 -7.55
C THR A 450 -8.47 -2.47 -7.69
N ASP A 451 -8.95 -2.29 -8.93
CA ASP A 451 -10.23 -1.67 -9.22
C ASP A 451 -11.37 -2.67 -8.95
N PRO A 452 -12.24 -2.43 -7.95
CA PRO A 452 -13.26 -3.39 -7.51
C PRO A 452 -14.36 -3.64 -8.55
N THR A 453 -14.45 -2.80 -9.60
CA THR A 453 -15.43 -2.94 -10.68
C THR A 453 -14.94 -3.77 -11.86
N SER A 454 -13.72 -4.30 -11.79
CA SER A 454 -13.11 -5.04 -12.90
C SER A 454 -13.70 -6.44 -13.09
N THR A 455 -13.73 -6.91 -14.32
CA THR A 455 -14.35 -8.17 -14.73
C THR A 455 -13.31 -9.26 -15.00
N ALA A 456 -13.72 -10.53 -14.93
CA ALA A 456 -12.85 -11.66 -15.25
C ALA A 456 -12.28 -11.53 -16.68
N GLY A 457 -10.96 -11.76 -16.82
CA GLY A 457 -10.23 -11.61 -18.08
C GLY A 457 -9.73 -10.20 -18.38
N ASP A 458 -10.18 -9.19 -17.62
CA ASP A 458 -9.72 -7.80 -17.70
C ASP A 458 -9.70 -7.16 -16.29
N GLU A 459 -8.98 -7.78 -15.36
CA GLU A 459 -8.94 -7.34 -13.96
C GLU A 459 -7.95 -6.18 -13.81
N ARG A 460 -8.46 -4.95 -13.65
CA ARG A 460 -7.65 -3.73 -13.60
C ARG A 460 -7.06 -3.48 -12.23
N PHE A 461 -5.82 -3.02 -12.23
CA PHE A 461 -5.11 -2.55 -11.04
C PHE A 461 -4.15 -1.43 -11.42
N VAL A 462 -3.75 -0.63 -10.46
CA VAL A 462 -2.69 0.38 -10.64
C VAL A 462 -1.49 0.06 -9.78
N LEU A 463 -0.33 0.43 -10.30
CA LEU A 463 0.96 0.39 -9.65
C LEU A 463 1.45 1.82 -9.41
N ILE A 464 1.97 2.09 -8.22
CA ILE A 464 2.83 3.25 -7.93
C ILE A 464 4.25 2.71 -7.65
N SER A 465 5.24 3.36 -8.25
CA SER A 465 6.65 2.97 -8.14
C SER A 465 7.50 4.10 -7.57
N ASP A 466 8.43 3.74 -6.70
CA ASP A 466 9.52 4.64 -6.31
C ASP A 466 10.60 4.58 -7.41
N CYS A 467 11.17 5.73 -7.76
CA CYS A 467 12.05 5.83 -8.93
C CYS A 467 13.24 6.75 -8.66
N ARG A 468 14.45 6.26 -8.92
CA ARG A 468 15.71 6.99 -8.71
C ARG A 468 16.66 6.78 -9.90
N THR A 469 17.50 7.77 -10.21
CA THR A 469 18.60 7.60 -11.17
C THR A 469 19.74 6.73 -10.61
N ALA A 470 20.70 6.36 -11.46
CA ALA A 470 21.91 5.64 -11.05
C ALA A 470 22.78 6.40 -10.02
N ASP A 471 22.71 7.74 -9.97
CA ASP A 471 23.30 8.60 -8.93
C ASP A 471 22.34 8.86 -7.74
N HIS A 472 21.36 7.97 -7.57
CA HIS A 472 20.35 7.94 -6.51
C HIS A 472 19.41 9.16 -6.40
N GLN A 473 19.43 10.09 -7.37
CA GLN A 473 18.51 11.22 -7.38
C GLN A 473 17.07 10.77 -7.61
N VAL A 474 16.16 11.23 -6.76
CA VAL A 474 14.74 10.91 -6.86
C VAL A 474 14.12 11.58 -8.09
N VAL A 475 13.55 10.78 -8.99
CA VAL A 475 12.77 11.26 -10.13
C VAL A 475 11.27 11.22 -9.81
N SER A 476 10.40 11.57 -10.77
CA SER A 476 8.96 11.52 -10.55
C SER A 476 8.49 10.07 -10.30
N PHE A 477 7.89 9.81 -9.15
CA PHE A 477 7.16 8.56 -8.87
C PHE A 477 5.87 8.54 -9.70
N PRO A 478 5.72 7.59 -10.64
CA PRO A 478 4.57 7.53 -11.53
C PRO A 478 3.46 6.69 -10.94
N ILE A 479 2.29 6.79 -11.56
CA ILE A 479 1.23 5.77 -11.46
C ILE A 479 1.05 5.13 -12.83
N GLN A 480 0.78 3.82 -12.88
CA GLN A 480 0.54 3.09 -14.12
C GLN A 480 -0.61 2.11 -13.95
N GLU A 481 -1.51 2.05 -14.93
CA GLU A 481 -2.63 1.10 -14.94
C GLU A 481 -2.27 -0.15 -15.76
N PHE A 482 -2.68 -1.30 -15.23
CA PHE A 482 -2.48 -2.63 -15.79
C PHE A 482 -3.80 -3.40 -15.83
N SER A 483 -3.86 -4.42 -16.69
CA SER A 483 -4.90 -5.44 -16.73
C SER A 483 -4.29 -6.80 -16.44
N TYR A 484 -5.07 -7.66 -15.77
CA TYR A 484 -4.77 -9.06 -15.58
C TYR A 484 -5.84 -9.96 -16.21
N SER A 485 -5.39 -10.94 -16.98
CA SER A 485 -6.23 -12.03 -17.47
C SER A 485 -5.75 -13.37 -16.88
N ALA A 486 -6.67 -14.10 -16.25
CA ALA A 486 -6.34 -15.33 -15.51
C ALA A 486 -5.95 -16.54 -16.37
N GLY A 487 -6.15 -16.47 -17.69
CA GLY A 487 -6.14 -17.62 -18.59
C GLY A 487 -7.45 -18.42 -18.51
N GLY A 488 -7.61 -19.39 -19.42
CA GLY A 488 -8.77 -20.29 -19.43
C GLY A 488 -8.66 -21.35 -18.34
N ALA A 489 -9.80 -21.84 -17.84
CA ALA A 489 -9.85 -22.79 -16.70
C ALA A 489 -9.12 -24.15 -16.90
N GLY A 490 -8.61 -24.43 -18.11
CA GLY A 490 -7.77 -25.60 -18.41
C GLY A 490 -6.52 -25.31 -19.24
N GLN A 491 -6.21 -24.05 -19.56
CA GLN A 491 -5.05 -23.69 -20.40
C GLN A 491 -4.48 -22.31 -20.03
N GLY A 492 -3.19 -22.30 -19.66
CA GLY A 492 -2.35 -21.11 -19.63
C GLY A 492 -2.00 -20.57 -18.23
N SER A 493 -0.75 -20.10 -18.12
CA SER A 493 -0.41 -18.99 -17.23
C SER A 493 -1.30 -17.78 -17.54
N GLY A 494 -1.62 -16.98 -16.53
CA GLY A 494 -2.25 -15.68 -16.75
C GLY A 494 -1.28 -14.68 -17.37
N THR A 495 -1.83 -13.54 -17.81
CA THR A 495 -1.07 -12.46 -18.43
C THR A 495 -1.31 -11.15 -17.68
N ILE A 496 -0.24 -10.40 -17.45
CA ILE A 496 -0.27 -9.02 -16.95
C ILE A 496 0.07 -8.11 -18.15
N THR A 497 -0.80 -7.16 -18.45
CA THR A 497 -0.67 -6.27 -19.61
C THR A 497 -0.70 -4.81 -19.14
N PRO A 498 0.34 -4.00 -19.42
CA PRO A 498 0.28 -2.55 -19.21
C PRO A 498 -0.86 -1.93 -20.05
N CYS A 499 -1.69 -1.08 -19.45
CA CYS A 499 -2.80 -0.41 -20.11
C CYS A 499 -2.52 1.09 -20.33
N SER A 500 -1.84 1.72 -19.38
CA SER A 500 -1.25 3.06 -19.57
C SER A 500 0.27 2.95 -19.69
N ALA A 501 0.92 3.99 -20.21
CA ALA A 501 2.30 4.29 -19.90
C ALA A 501 2.44 4.68 -18.41
N ALA A 502 3.67 4.77 -17.91
CA ALA A 502 3.93 5.36 -16.60
C ALA A 502 3.54 6.85 -16.60
N VAL A 503 2.56 7.26 -15.77
CA VAL A 503 2.05 8.63 -15.70
C VAL A 503 2.69 9.38 -14.54
N ARG A 504 3.38 10.48 -14.84
CA ARG A 504 3.87 11.45 -13.85
C ARG A 504 2.90 12.62 -13.71
N ALA A 505 2.98 13.34 -12.59
CA ALA A 505 2.20 14.57 -12.41
C ALA A 505 2.55 15.61 -13.48
N ALA A 506 1.53 16.22 -14.06
CA ALA A 506 1.68 17.04 -15.26
C ALA A 506 2.03 18.52 -15.00
N VAL A 507 1.85 19.02 -13.77
CA VAL A 507 1.64 20.47 -13.54
C VAL A 507 2.61 21.09 -12.52
N ASP A 508 2.97 20.35 -11.48
CA ASP A 508 3.53 20.88 -10.22
C ASP A 508 4.78 20.14 -9.72
N GLY A 509 5.31 19.22 -10.53
CA GLY A 509 6.44 18.36 -10.15
C GLY A 509 6.15 17.38 -9.01
N SER A 510 4.88 17.23 -8.60
CA SER A 510 4.52 16.33 -7.51
C SER A 510 4.80 14.86 -7.85
N ARG A 511 5.02 14.05 -6.81
CA ARG A 511 5.16 12.59 -6.90
C ARG A 511 3.79 11.93 -6.61
N MET A 512 3.47 10.82 -7.28
CA MET A 512 2.33 9.99 -6.90
C MET A 512 2.70 9.18 -5.65
N GLU A 513 1.86 9.19 -4.62
CA GLU A 513 2.24 8.67 -3.30
C GLU A 513 1.52 7.38 -2.93
N THR A 514 0.20 7.41 -2.89
CA THR A 514 -0.67 6.28 -2.51
C THR A 514 -2.03 6.47 -3.16
N ALA A 515 -2.77 5.38 -3.40
CA ALA A 515 -4.04 5.45 -4.10
C ALA A 515 -5.12 4.53 -3.53
N CYS A 516 -6.38 4.85 -3.79
CA CYS A 516 -7.50 3.94 -3.58
C CYS A 516 -8.54 4.06 -4.71
N PHE A 517 -9.34 3.01 -4.88
CA PHE A 517 -10.54 3.04 -5.71
C PHE A 517 -11.80 3.21 -4.85
N ASP A 518 -12.84 3.82 -5.42
CA ASP A 518 -14.22 3.67 -4.92
C ASP A 518 -14.98 2.53 -5.60
N ASP A 519 -16.18 2.23 -5.11
CA ASP A 519 -17.10 1.21 -5.66
C ASP A 519 -17.51 1.45 -7.13
N ASN A 520 -17.16 2.59 -7.72
CA ASN A 520 -17.43 2.93 -9.12
C ASN A 520 -16.20 2.76 -10.01
N GLY A 521 -15.07 2.31 -9.46
CA GLY A 521 -13.79 2.30 -10.16
C GLY A 521 -13.23 3.70 -10.39
N THR A 522 -13.62 4.71 -9.60
CA THR A 522 -12.93 6.00 -9.61
C THR A 522 -11.65 5.88 -8.81
N LEU A 523 -10.53 6.25 -9.40
CA LEU A 523 -9.22 6.24 -8.78
C LEU A 523 -8.93 7.59 -8.11
N TYR A 524 -8.56 7.56 -6.84
CA TYR A 524 -8.12 8.72 -6.08
C TYR A 524 -6.63 8.53 -5.77
N VAL A 525 -5.80 9.51 -6.13
CA VAL A 525 -4.34 9.43 -5.98
C VAL A 525 -3.87 10.59 -5.12
N ALA A 526 -3.37 10.27 -3.94
CA ALA A 526 -2.67 11.22 -3.08
C ALA A 526 -1.31 11.54 -3.71
N ARG A 527 -0.90 12.81 -3.60
CA ARG A 527 0.32 13.32 -4.23
C ARG A 527 1.16 14.08 -3.24
N THR A 528 2.47 14.09 -3.47
CA THR A 528 3.48 14.69 -2.60
C THR A 528 4.16 15.83 -3.35
N ARG A 529 4.34 17.00 -2.71
CA ARG A 529 5.08 18.12 -3.31
C ARG A 529 6.54 17.73 -3.61
N PRO A 530 7.27 18.47 -4.47
CA PRO A 530 8.67 18.17 -4.78
C PRO A 530 9.61 18.10 -3.56
N ASP A 531 9.22 18.70 -2.43
CA ASP A 531 9.94 18.63 -1.15
C ASP A 531 9.85 17.27 -0.44
N GLY A 532 8.99 16.35 -0.90
CA GLY A 532 8.82 15.03 -0.29
C GLY A 532 8.06 15.00 1.04
N LEU A 533 7.68 16.16 1.61
CA LEU A 533 7.19 16.26 2.99
C LEU A 533 5.74 16.74 3.11
N ARG A 534 5.21 17.40 2.08
CA ARG A 534 3.86 18.03 2.13
C ARG A 534 2.90 17.47 1.09
N ALA A 535 1.62 17.47 1.42
CA ALA A 535 0.55 17.11 0.49
C ALA A 535 0.50 18.06 -0.72
N ALA A 536 0.32 17.49 -1.91
CA ALA A 536 -0.16 18.16 -3.10
C ALA A 536 -1.62 17.77 -3.37
N THR A 537 -2.35 18.59 -4.15
CA THR A 537 -3.79 18.43 -4.34
C THR A 537 -4.15 17.03 -4.85
N LEU A 538 -5.10 16.36 -4.18
CA LEU A 538 -5.61 15.04 -4.55
C LEU A 538 -6.05 15.01 -6.02
N ALA A 539 -5.49 14.06 -6.77
CA ALA A 539 -5.83 13.82 -8.16
C ALA A 539 -6.91 12.74 -8.26
N VAL A 540 -7.90 12.91 -9.15
CA VAL A 540 -9.00 11.96 -9.33
C VAL A 540 -9.15 11.59 -10.80
N TYR A 541 -9.10 10.29 -11.08
CA TYR A 541 -9.27 9.68 -12.40
C TYR A 541 -10.50 8.77 -12.40
N PRO A 542 -11.71 9.29 -12.70
CA PRO A 542 -12.92 8.48 -12.84
C PRO A 542 -12.96 7.73 -14.16
N LYS A 543 -13.76 6.67 -14.21
CA LYS A 543 -14.15 6.05 -15.49
C LYS A 543 -15.04 7.00 -16.28
N ILE A 544 -14.66 7.26 -17.52
CA ILE A 544 -15.39 8.02 -18.52
C ILE A 544 -15.49 7.11 -19.74
N ASP A 545 -16.72 6.80 -20.16
CA ASP A 545 -16.99 5.98 -21.34
C ASP A 545 -16.35 4.56 -21.29
N GLY A 546 -16.03 4.07 -20.08
CA GLY A 546 -15.48 2.75 -19.78
C GLY A 546 -14.12 2.80 -19.08
N ASP A 547 -13.24 3.71 -19.50
CA ASP A 547 -11.84 3.77 -19.09
C ASP A 547 -11.49 5.06 -18.33
N ARG A 548 -10.32 5.07 -17.68
CA ARG A 548 -9.78 6.24 -16.98
C ARG A 548 -8.95 7.13 -17.93
N GLY A 549 -8.77 8.38 -17.52
CA GLY A 549 -7.86 9.32 -18.19
C GLY A 549 -6.42 8.80 -18.33
N LEU A 550 -5.97 7.94 -17.40
CA LEU A 550 -4.66 7.27 -17.45
C LEU A 550 -4.49 6.46 -18.74
N VAL A 551 -5.44 5.57 -19.04
CA VAL A 551 -5.43 4.68 -20.21
C VAL A 551 -5.73 5.46 -21.50
N THR A 552 -6.74 6.33 -21.48
CA THR A 552 -7.23 6.99 -22.72
C THR A 552 -6.33 8.11 -23.24
N ARG A 553 -5.59 8.82 -22.37
CA ARG A 553 -4.68 9.92 -22.79
C ARG A 553 -3.20 9.56 -22.75
N ALA A 554 -2.83 8.52 -22.01
CA ALA A 554 -1.47 8.00 -21.95
C ALA A 554 -1.47 6.47 -22.08
N PRO A 555 -2.02 5.90 -23.17
CA PRO A 555 -2.08 4.46 -23.37
C PRO A 555 -0.67 3.84 -23.36
N ALA A 556 -0.58 2.57 -22.99
CA ALA A 556 0.62 1.79 -23.23
C ALA A 556 0.85 1.67 -24.74
N THR A 557 2.08 1.86 -25.19
CA THR A 557 2.48 1.74 -26.59
C THR A 557 3.45 0.59 -26.78
N ASP A 558 3.41 -0.06 -27.94
CA ASP A 558 4.44 -1.02 -28.34
C ASP A 558 5.79 -0.29 -28.44
N GLY A 559 6.77 -0.76 -27.67
CA GLY A 559 8.04 -0.07 -27.46
C GLY A 559 7.95 0.94 -26.31
N TRP A 560 8.67 0.64 -25.23
CA TRP A 560 8.79 1.55 -24.09
C TRP A 560 9.71 2.73 -24.43
N PRO A 561 9.42 3.95 -23.92
CA PRO A 561 10.21 5.14 -24.21
C PRO A 561 11.57 5.08 -23.49
N TRP A 562 12.55 4.42 -24.08
CA TRP A 562 13.89 4.26 -23.51
C TRP A 562 14.66 5.58 -23.36
N ARG A 563 14.24 6.67 -24.04
CA ARG A 563 14.85 8.02 -23.96
C ARG A 563 14.13 9.01 -23.04
N GLY A 564 13.03 8.62 -22.39
CA GLY A 564 12.23 9.57 -21.60
C GLY A 564 11.38 8.92 -20.53
N TRP A 565 11.31 9.55 -19.36
CA TRP A 565 10.65 8.98 -18.19
C TRP A 565 9.22 9.44 -18.00
N GLY A 566 8.29 8.52 -18.28
CA GLY A 566 6.85 8.69 -18.10
C GLY A 566 6.19 9.70 -19.03
N VAL A 567 4.87 9.84 -18.87
CA VAL A 567 4.01 10.76 -19.62
C VAL A 567 3.35 11.72 -18.63
N ALA A 568 3.36 13.01 -18.93
CA ALA A 568 2.61 14.00 -18.17
C ALA A 568 1.13 13.92 -18.57
N ASN A 569 0.27 13.45 -17.66
CA ASN A 569 -1.17 13.35 -17.91
C ASN A 569 -1.98 13.95 -16.74
N PRO A 570 -2.70 15.08 -16.94
CA PRO A 570 -3.51 15.67 -15.88
C PRO A 570 -4.69 14.78 -15.53
N PRO A 571 -5.12 14.73 -14.25
CA PRO A 571 -6.39 14.11 -13.87
C PRO A 571 -7.58 14.92 -14.38
N GLU A 572 -8.73 14.26 -14.46
CA GLU A 572 -10.04 14.90 -14.70
C GLU A 572 -10.36 15.95 -13.63
N TYR A 573 -9.96 15.70 -12.38
CA TYR A 573 -10.20 16.61 -11.27
C TYR A 573 -9.00 16.72 -10.32
N PHE A 574 -8.80 17.94 -9.81
CA PHE A 574 -8.04 18.21 -8.59
C PHE A 574 -9.01 18.64 -7.49
N VAL A 575 -8.92 18.01 -6.32
CA VAL A 575 -9.82 18.33 -5.19
C VAL A 575 -9.22 19.45 -4.34
N ALA A 576 -9.65 20.69 -4.59
CA ALA A 576 -9.17 21.87 -3.86
C ALA A 576 -9.29 21.72 -2.33
N GLY A 577 -8.29 22.20 -1.59
CA GLY A 577 -8.25 22.11 -0.13
C GLY A 577 -7.76 20.76 0.42
N THR A 578 -7.20 19.88 -0.42
CA THR A 578 -6.50 18.65 0.00
C THR A 578 -4.97 18.81 0.01
N ASP A 579 -4.48 19.96 -0.41
CA ASP A 579 -3.07 20.33 -0.57
C ASP A 579 -2.44 20.96 0.70
N SER A 580 -3.11 20.83 1.84
CA SER A 580 -2.65 21.32 3.14
C SER A 580 -2.52 20.17 4.15
N GLY A 581 -1.37 20.13 4.82
CA GLY A 581 -0.93 19.02 5.66
C GLY A 581 0.36 18.36 5.12
N GLY A 582 0.83 17.35 5.85
CA GLY A 582 2.00 16.56 5.54
C GLY A 582 1.76 15.51 4.46
N LEU A 583 2.84 14.78 4.14
CA LEU A 583 2.87 13.63 3.25
C LEU A 583 1.75 12.61 3.55
N VAL A 584 0.82 12.40 2.62
CA VAL A 584 -0.29 11.45 2.80
C VAL A 584 0.19 10.01 2.61
N ARG A 585 0.32 9.24 3.70
CA ARG A 585 0.72 7.81 3.67
C ARG A 585 -0.44 6.83 3.85
N SER A 586 -1.65 7.32 4.03
CA SER A 586 -2.86 6.49 3.98
C SER A 586 -3.96 7.23 3.24
N ILE A 587 -4.46 6.60 2.17
CA ILE A 587 -5.72 6.94 1.52
C ILE A 587 -6.62 5.71 1.54
N VAL A 588 -7.86 5.85 2.00
CA VAL A 588 -8.84 4.76 2.01
C VAL A 588 -10.21 5.25 1.57
N PHE A 589 -10.99 4.35 0.98
CA PHE A 589 -12.39 4.59 0.68
C PHE A 589 -13.28 3.88 1.72
N ASP A 590 -14.27 4.60 2.26
CA ASP A 590 -15.33 4.04 3.10
C ASP A 590 -16.63 3.86 2.27
N PRO A 591 -16.95 2.64 1.82
CA PRO A 591 -18.16 2.38 1.03
C PRO A 591 -19.45 2.66 1.83
N ALA A 592 -19.42 2.66 3.16
CA ALA A 592 -20.60 2.93 3.98
C ALA A 592 -20.99 4.42 4.04
N SER A 593 -20.07 5.33 3.73
CA SER A 593 -20.32 6.77 3.66
C SER A 593 -19.99 7.42 2.31
N GLY A 594 -19.37 6.68 1.39
CA GLY A 594 -18.86 7.17 0.11
C GLY A 594 -17.68 8.13 0.25
N ALA A 595 -17.05 8.22 1.43
CA ALA A 595 -15.97 9.15 1.70
C ALA A 595 -14.59 8.54 1.38
N VAL A 596 -13.70 9.35 0.82
CA VAL A 596 -12.26 9.07 0.73
C VAL A 596 -11.59 9.78 1.90
N VAL A 597 -10.86 9.03 2.73
CA VAL A 597 -10.17 9.56 3.92
C VAL A 597 -8.68 9.58 3.66
N LEU A 598 -8.08 10.75 3.85
CA LEU A 598 -6.64 11.03 3.73
C LEU A 598 -6.06 11.16 5.14
N ALA A 599 -4.91 10.54 5.39
CA ALA A 599 -4.13 10.74 6.60
C ALA A 599 -2.67 11.08 6.25
N GLY A 600 -2.20 12.23 6.75
CA GLY A 600 -0.86 12.77 6.57
C GLY A 600 0.11 12.39 7.69
N LEU A 601 1.40 12.26 7.37
CA LEU A 601 2.48 11.93 8.31
C LEU A 601 2.64 12.92 9.47
N ASP A 602 2.13 14.14 9.31
CA ASP A 602 2.04 15.18 10.33
C ASP A 602 0.91 14.93 11.35
N GLY A 603 0.03 13.96 11.11
CA GLY A 603 -1.18 13.71 11.88
C GLY A 603 -2.45 14.35 11.31
N THR A 604 -2.37 15.04 10.16
CA THR A 604 -3.56 15.64 9.53
C THR A 604 -4.47 14.55 8.94
N LEU A 605 -5.67 14.39 9.50
CA LEU A 605 -6.74 13.56 8.95
C LEU A 605 -7.75 14.43 8.20
N ARG A 606 -8.19 14.02 7.00
CA ARG A 606 -9.17 14.77 6.19
C ARG A 606 -10.08 13.85 5.39
N ALA A 607 -11.39 14.12 5.42
CA ALA A 607 -12.37 13.38 4.62
C ALA A 607 -12.83 14.18 3.38
N VAL A 608 -12.76 13.56 2.21
CA VAL A 608 -13.31 14.04 0.94
C VAL A 608 -14.57 13.25 0.62
N ARG A 609 -15.68 13.94 0.35
CA ARG A 609 -16.94 13.33 -0.09
C ARG A 609 -17.18 13.65 -1.57
N PRO A 610 -16.89 12.73 -2.50
CA PRO A 610 -17.31 12.85 -3.89
C PRO A 610 -18.85 12.83 -4.01
N SER A 611 -19.36 13.36 -5.12
CA SER A 611 -20.76 13.29 -5.50
C SER A 611 -20.87 13.35 -7.02
N GLY A 612 -21.79 12.56 -7.61
CA GLY A 612 -21.81 12.31 -9.05
C GLY A 612 -20.81 11.24 -9.50
N ARG A 613 -20.62 11.09 -10.81
CA ARG A 613 -19.73 10.09 -11.46
C ARG A 613 -19.16 10.64 -12.77
N GLY A 614 -18.04 10.09 -13.23
CA GLY A 614 -17.43 10.41 -14.53
C GLY A 614 -17.20 11.91 -14.71
N ARG A 615 -17.65 12.47 -15.84
CA ARG A 615 -17.55 13.92 -16.17
C ARG A 615 -18.41 14.85 -15.30
N ARG A 616 -19.18 14.34 -14.33
CA ARG A 616 -20.12 15.12 -13.49
C ARG A 616 -19.83 14.98 -12.00
N MET A 617 -18.55 14.83 -11.62
CA MET A 617 -18.16 14.77 -10.21
C MET A 617 -18.01 16.16 -9.58
N THR A 618 -18.39 16.25 -8.31
CA THR A 618 -18.12 17.35 -7.40
C THR A 618 -17.60 16.79 -6.09
N PHE A 619 -16.94 17.62 -5.27
CA PHE A 619 -16.26 17.19 -4.05
C PHE A 619 -16.55 18.13 -2.90
N THR A 620 -16.94 17.59 -1.75
CA THR A 620 -17.00 18.32 -0.48
C THR A 620 -15.83 17.89 0.39
N VAL A 621 -14.97 18.82 0.79
CA VAL A 621 -13.83 18.54 1.65
C VAL A 621 -14.17 18.93 3.09
N GLY A 622 -13.99 18.01 4.02
CA GLY A 622 -14.13 18.27 5.45
C GLY A 622 -12.98 19.13 5.98
N GLN A 623 -13.17 19.70 7.17
CA GLN A 623 -12.07 20.32 7.90
C GLN A 623 -10.98 19.27 8.20
N PRO A 624 -9.70 19.65 8.20
CA PRO A 624 -8.66 18.80 8.75
C PRO A 624 -8.88 18.61 10.26
N ILE A 625 -8.44 17.46 10.77
CA ILE A 625 -8.42 17.13 12.20
C ILE A 625 -6.98 16.75 12.54
N ASP A 626 -6.41 17.32 13.60
CA ASP A 626 -5.12 16.87 14.13
C ASP A 626 -5.32 15.64 15.03
N ILE A 627 -4.70 14.52 14.69
CA ILE A 627 -4.76 13.28 15.50
C ILE A 627 -3.70 13.26 16.62
N GLY A 628 -2.97 14.35 16.83
CA GLY A 628 -2.13 14.60 17.99
C GLY A 628 -0.80 13.83 18.01
N LEU A 629 -0.26 13.45 16.83
CA LEU A 629 0.96 12.63 16.75
C LEU A 629 2.15 13.26 17.52
N GLY A 630 2.32 14.58 17.41
CA GLY A 630 3.35 15.33 18.12
C GLY A 630 3.18 15.43 19.65
N ARG A 631 2.12 14.83 20.23
CA ARG A 631 1.89 14.73 21.68
C ARG A 631 2.22 13.35 22.27
N LEU A 632 2.47 12.36 21.41
CA LEU A 632 2.78 10.99 21.83
C LEU A 632 4.17 10.89 22.44
N ARG A 633 4.38 9.89 23.31
CA ARG A 633 5.66 9.72 24.01
C ARG A 633 6.78 9.39 23.02
N GLY A 634 7.72 10.31 22.87
CA GLY A 634 8.98 10.06 22.18
C GLY A 634 10.10 10.94 22.75
N PRO A 635 11.32 10.41 22.94
CA PRO A 635 12.50 11.27 22.99
C PRO A 635 12.66 11.99 21.63
N SER A 636 13.30 13.17 21.65
CA SER A 636 13.40 14.08 20.49
C SER A 636 14.17 13.53 19.26
N ASN A 637 14.72 12.32 19.34
CA ASN A 637 15.42 11.60 18.28
C ASN A 637 14.58 10.49 17.61
N ARG A 638 13.28 10.41 17.90
CA ARG A 638 12.38 9.42 17.31
C ARG A 638 11.27 10.08 16.51
N TYR A 639 11.01 9.50 15.34
CA TYR A 639 9.87 9.84 14.52
C TYR A 639 8.62 9.14 15.04
N VAL A 640 7.47 9.82 14.98
CA VAL A 640 6.15 9.21 15.14
C VAL A 640 5.34 9.53 13.90
N GLY A 641 4.90 8.50 13.18
CA GLY A 641 4.19 8.63 11.92
C GLY A 641 3.01 7.69 11.81
N LEU A 642 2.23 7.85 10.75
CA LEU A 642 1.12 6.96 10.43
C LEU A 642 1.37 6.16 9.15
N ARG A 643 0.65 5.04 9.02
CA ARG A 643 0.78 4.09 7.92
C ARG A 643 -0.57 3.74 7.32
N ARG A 644 -0.55 2.96 6.24
CA ARG A 644 -1.74 2.56 5.49
C ARG A 644 -2.76 1.86 6.40
N GLY A 645 -3.90 2.52 6.58
CA GLY A 645 -5.02 2.03 7.36
C GLY A 645 -5.96 1.11 6.58
N ALA A 646 -6.95 0.55 7.28
CA ALA A 646 -8.02 -0.25 6.70
C ALA A 646 -9.39 0.17 7.21
N VAL A 647 -10.43 -0.03 6.41
CA VAL A 647 -11.82 0.35 6.76
C VAL A 647 -12.67 -0.88 7.04
N ASP A 648 -13.20 -0.96 8.26
CA ASP A 648 -14.34 -1.81 8.60
C ASP A 648 -15.63 -1.06 8.25
N ALA A 649 -16.10 -1.24 7.02
CA ALA A 649 -17.33 -0.61 6.53
C ALA A 649 -18.57 -1.04 7.32
N ARG A 650 -18.58 -2.26 7.87
CA ARG A 650 -19.71 -2.78 8.66
C ARG A 650 -19.83 -2.06 10.00
N ARG A 651 -18.70 -1.81 10.68
CA ARG A 651 -18.63 -1.10 11.97
C ARG A 651 -18.46 0.42 11.79
N ARG A 652 -18.22 0.88 10.57
CA ARG A 652 -18.00 2.29 10.17
C ARG A 652 -16.80 2.91 10.89
N VAL A 653 -15.70 2.18 10.83
CA VAL A 653 -14.45 2.47 11.53
C VAL A 653 -13.30 2.31 10.54
N MET A 654 -12.38 3.28 10.53
CA MET A 654 -11.06 3.15 9.94
C MET A 654 -10.06 2.89 11.07
N TRP A 655 -9.16 1.93 10.83
CA TRP A 655 -8.04 1.60 11.71
C TRP A 655 -6.75 2.10 11.06
N LEU A 656 -5.94 2.84 11.81
CA LEU A 656 -4.74 3.54 11.35
C LEU A 656 -3.55 3.17 12.25
N PRO A 657 -2.58 2.38 11.77
CA PRO A 657 -1.37 2.12 12.53
C PRO A 657 -0.57 3.41 12.68
N VAL A 658 -0.12 3.68 13.91
CA VAL A 658 0.77 4.78 14.24
C VAL A 658 2.04 4.18 14.80
N ASN A 659 3.16 4.43 14.12
CA ASN A 659 4.43 3.83 14.47
C ASN A 659 5.40 4.86 15.06
N GLN A 660 6.27 4.40 15.95
CA GLN A 660 7.50 5.11 16.28
C GLN A 660 8.64 4.46 15.50
N LEU A 661 9.57 5.27 15.01
CA LEU A 661 10.76 4.84 14.28
C LEU A 661 12.02 5.52 14.83
N VAL A 662 13.17 4.97 14.44
CA VAL A 662 14.50 5.47 14.84
C VAL A 662 15.01 6.39 13.73
N LEU A 663 15.24 7.67 14.05
CA LEU A 663 15.86 8.66 13.14
C LEU A 663 17.30 9.02 13.52
N ASP A 664 17.81 8.49 14.63
CA ASP A 664 19.17 8.84 15.05
C ASP A 664 20.22 8.24 14.11
N ALA A 665 21.41 8.86 14.10
CA ALA A 665 22.57 8.40 13.35
C ALA A 665 23.20 7.11 13.93
N ILE A 666 22.40 6.24 14.56
CA ILE A 666 22.83 4.90 14.93
C ILE A 666 23.02 4.13 13.62
N ALA A 667 24.28 3.87 13.27
CA ALA A 667 24.64 3.03 12.16
C ALA A 667 23.96 1.65 12.31
N TRP A 668 23.27 1.21 11.26
CA TRP A 668 22.80 -0.17 11.20
C TRP A 668 23.99 -1.11 10.99
N PRO A 669 24.00 -2.30 11.61
CA PRO A 669 22.99 -2.86 12.49
C PRO A 669 23.16 -2.46 13.96
N TYR A 670 22.03 -2.37 14.68
CA TYR A 670 22.00 -2.07 16.10
C TYR A 670 21.17 -3.09 16.89
N PRO A 671 21.38 -3.22 18.22
CA PRO A 671 20.70 -4.24 19.04
C PRO A 671 19.17 -4.06 19.01
N PRO A 672 18.37 -5.14 18.87
CA PRO A 672 16.92 -5.03 18.92
C PRO A 672 16.43 -4.57 20.29
N PHE A 673 15.68 -3.47 20.33
CA PHE A 673 14.94 -2.99 21.52
C PHE A 673 13.46 -2.80 21.19
N LYS A 674 12.64 -2.33 22.14
CA LYS A 674 11.21 -2.05 21.89
C LYS A 674 10.96 -0.56 21.72
N LEU A 675 10.04 -0.22 20.83
CA LEU A 675 9.48 1.13 20.65
C LEU A 675 8.02 1.17 21.12
N ASP A 676 7.55 2.37 21.42
CA ASP A 676 6.11 2.61 21.57
C ASP A 676 5.45 2.59 20.19
N GLN A 677 4.24 2.04 20.10
CA GLN A 677 3.49 1.85 18.85
C GLN A 677 2.01 1.93 19.22
N TRP A 678 1.15 2.40 18.31
CA TRP A 678 -0.27 2.62 18.60
C TRP A 678 -1.15 2.24 17.40
N LEU A 679 -2.45 2.13 17.65
CA LEU A 679 -3.47 1.95 16.62
C LEU A 679 -4.58 2.97 16.84
N MET A 680 -4.79 3.85 15.86
CA MET A 680 -5.86 4.86 15.88
C MET A 680 -7.14 4.27 15.29
N ARG A 681 -8.26 4.53 15.95
CA ARG A 681 -9.63 4.21 15.54
C ARG A 681 -10.35 5.49 15.17
N VAL A 682 -10.70 5.64 13.91
CA VAL A 682 -11.47 6.79 13.38
C VAL A 682 -12.88 6.33 13.03
N ARG A 683 -13.91 6.98 13.59
CA ARG A 683 -15.30 6.72 13.22
C ARG A 683 -15.65 7.42 11.90
N THR A 684 -15.90 6.65 10.83
CA THR A 684 -16.08 7.21 9.47
C THR A 684 -17.44 7.91 9.28
N SER A 685 -18.44 7.57 10.09
CA SER A 685 -19.77 8.18 10.01
C SER A 685 -20.07 9.14 11.17
N ARG A 686 -20.23 10.44 10.86
CA ARG A 686 -21.12 11.31 11.62
C ARG A 686 -22.56 10.86 11.38
N ARG A 687 -23.26 10.37 12.41
CA ARG A 687 -24.66 10.78 12.55
C ARG A 687 -24.58 12.28 12.74
N GLY A 688 -25.13 13.05 11.80
CA GLY A 688 -25.20 14.51 11.96
C GLY A 688 -25.79 14.82 13.33
N ALA A 689 -25.17 15.76 14.06
CA ALA A 689 -25.65 16.14 15.37
C ALA A 689 -27.11 16.55 15.22
N ARG A 690 -28.04 15.74 15.76
CA ARG A 690 -29.41 16.22 15.99
C ARG A 690 -29.23 17.35 16.99
N THR A 691 -29.40 18.58 16.51
CA THR A 691 -29.61 19.74 17.35
C THR A 691 -30.56 19.33 18.46
N ALA A 692 -30.11 19.49 19.71
CA ALA A 692 -30.84 19.01 20.87
C ALA A 692 -32.28 19.55 20.79
N PRO A 693 -33.32 18.71 21.04
CA PRO A 693 -34.70 19.18 21.01
C PRO A 693 -34.80 20.38 21.96
N GLY A 694 -35.20 21.52 21.40
CA GLY A 694 -35.01 22.82 22.05
C GLY A 694 -35.57 22.84 23.47
N ARG A 695 -34.83 23.50 24.39
CA ARG A 695 -35.21 23.67 25.79
C ARG A 695 -36.72 23.97 25.91
N PRO A 696 -37.48 23.22 26.73
CA PRO A 696 -38.89 23.51 26.91
C PRO A 696 -39.06 24.93 27.43
N ARG A 697 -39.83 25.76 26.72
CA ARG A 697 -40.13 27.14 27.14
C ARG A 697 -40.69 27.12 28.57
N PRO A 698 -40.25 28.02 29.46
CA PRO A 698 -40.72 28.01 30.84
C PRO A 698 -42.24 28.23 30.89
N ARG A 699 -42.94 27.34 31.60
CA ARG A 699 -44.39 27.45 31.85
C ARG A 699 -44.69 28.81 32.49
N ARG A 700 -45.37 29.71 31.75
CA ARG A 700 -45.96 30.92 32.35
C ARG A 700 -46.92 30.49 33.47
N ARG A 701 -46.64 30.93 34.70
CA ARG A 701 -47.58 30.79 35.82
C ARG A 701 -48.87 31.53 35.47
N ARG A 702 -50.02 30.88 35.70
CA ARG A 702 -51.32 31.56 35.69
C ARG A 702 -51.38 32.53 36.88
N ARG A 703 -51.96 33.71 36.66
CA ARG A 703 -52.66 34.51 37.68
C ARG A 703 -54.10 34.76 37.18
N PRO A 704 -55.08 34.91 38.09
CA PRO A 704 -56.49 34.85 37.74
C PRO A 704 -57.05 36.17 37.20
N GLU A 705 -58.14 36.02 36.44
CA GLU A 705 -59.33 36.87 36.30
C GLU A 705 -59.24 38.40 36.48
N CYS A 706 -59.67 39.11 35.42
CA CYS A 706 -60.75 40.09 35.54
C CYS A 706 -61.51 40.23 34.21
N ALA A 707 -62.77 40.69 34.28
CA ALA A 707 -63.76 40.64 33.20
C ALA A 707 -63.62 41.78 32.16
N GLY A 708 -64.26 41.64 30.98
CA GLY A 708 -64.58 42.83 30.16
C GLY A 708 -64.84 42.65 28.66
N ARG A 709 -66.10 42.33 28.31
CA ARG A 709 -66.88 42.89 27.18
C ARG A 709 -66.26 43.14 25.76
N LEU A 710 -66.92 42.49 24.79
CA LEU A 710 -67.55 43.08 23.57
C LEU A 710 -66.76 43.44 22.29
N LEU A 711 -67.30 42.89 21.18
CA LEU A 711 -67.54 43.49 19.84
C LEU A 711 -66.45 43.53 18.73
N ARG A 712 -66.69 42.64 17.75
CA ARG A 712 -66.92 42.88 16.30
C ARG A 712 -65.78 43.16 15.30
N ARG A 713 -65.84 42.32 14.24
CA ARG A 713 -65.73 42.60 12.77
C ARG A 713 -64.32 42.84 12.20
N ARG A 714 -63.93 42.06 11.15
CA ARG A 714 -63.96 42.34 9.67
C ARG A 714 -63.10 43.57 9.30
N SER A 715 -62.25 43.58 8.27
CA SER A 715 -62.06 42.74 7.05
C SER A 715 -60.57 42.79 6.62
N GLY A 716 -60.02 41.96 5.71
CA GLY A 716 -60.07 42.12 4.23
C GLY A 716 -59.55 43.50 3.77
N ILE A 717 -58.59 43.69 2.85
CA ILE A 717 -58.11 42.93 1.66
C ILE A 717 -56.68 43.43 1.28
N PRO A 718 -55.85 42.71 0.48
CA PRO A 718 -54.41 43.02 0.27
C PRO A 718 -54.09 43.90 -0.97
N VAL A 719 -52.86 44.40 -1.06
CA VAL A 719 -52.28 45.02 -2.28
C VAL A 719 -50.82 44.57 -2.50
N HIS A 720 -50.42 44.44 -3.77
CA HIS A 720 -49.16 43.88 -4.29
C HIS A 720 -47.94 44.84 -4.29
N PRO A 721 -46.70 44.35 -4.57
CA PRO A 721 -45.44 45.06 -4.32
C PRO A 721 -44.86 45.80 -5.53
N ARG A 722 -43.83 46.64 -5.32
CA ARG A 722 -42.75 47.00 -6.29
C ARG A 722 -41.60 47.79 -5.60
N PRO A 723 -40.45 48.14 -6.25
CA PRO A 723 -39.16 47.54 -5.84
C PRO A 723 -37.98 48.53 -5.65
N GLY A 724 -36.81 47.98 -5.28
CA GLY A 724 -35.54 48.25 -5.98
C GLY A 724 -34.71 49.52 -5.66
N CYS A 725 -33.42 49.27 -5.38
CA CYS A 725 -32.25 50.17 -5.51
C CYS A 725 -32.06 51.27 -4.45
N PRO A 726 -30.80 51.71 -4.22
CA PRO A 726 -29.54 51.27 -4.83
C PRO A 726 -28.89 50.06 -4.14
#